data_AF-A0A926CBM0-F1
#
_entry.id   AF-A0A926CBM0-F1
#
_cell.length_a   1.000
_cell.length_b   1.000
_cell.length_c   1.000
_cell.angle_alpha   90.00
_cell.angle_beta   90.00
_cell.angle_gamma   90.00
#
_symmetry.space_group_name_H-M   'P 1'
#
loop_
_entity.id
_entity.type
_entity.pdbx_description
1 polymer ?
#
loop_
_entity_poly.entity_id
_entity_poly.type
_entity_poly.pdbx_seq_one_letter_code
_entity_poly.pdbx_strand_id
1 'polypeptide(L)'
;SIPLIAIMLVVLFGLVGLSVDVGNTYAEQRNVVRATNAAALAGIDAVIRGSDDRTVSKIVNESLMANGMMLQGASTSTGEDSNGVTGNRTVRAYYMNVEGKHLCDVGSCDPVPASTNYIQVTVGGTVDTYFARVVGRPNLPVANTSFAYRCPPTNGVYPIAVSFENIDFSANQFKLPTANDQKGPNGEQDHGTYSDTLYDSKVWRRIYLKDTGFPAGSFSWLRWTNEKQSGAELATALGGEGTLVEGFEEAAWPTGFAESAPTGYPLSPKQLTPGDWIHGDPGLSWSNGGNGSVRPALEAHLTKRTMMILPIIDAVAGQGANSQFKMAAFGKFYIVDGHPNDPNKGGISQNGGRNAYIDLVYLGPANESPCLVTNIDPIDDTSIPPGTETPEIPTPSVRIPIRVNPRWSEPTNPADPIAYQLVVDMSGSMSWNFSGEGTLGGTVGPLKDTTGGTNWRCEYANKSNNYEYKDSCQGGPNSSWWKYTERRVYVTKQAIRSLVEDLNPEDMMRYTAFSTRGDDGFSSNTKVVPSSGFTSDKALLLSQIDSLGWINNDPYRTSGGTPGPQALSKARSIISQTPATSPSGRKYRKVVIYITDGVANVFLNGTSNQARDNCGDRSVTAALNSPDCQIGLTATNQMRPITAMIDQANKIKEADKEVEIYVLAMAGVATDGLGWVASDQSMLYTADKPGFVAAALNAIRSRVTKEDCVPRGGAKFIDRIMPANYPTGMGLASDEFGKATIYNDTGTVTIGVYPIKHGQPGGALEVDADLPPGNYQIELWVGYKGPDKPTMKNYVYDSLSWEGVRYANRLSFSVGANASLNDTRVLPPIFVDLKNTAVCPAK
;
A
#
# COMPACT_ATOMS: atom_id res chain seq x y z
N SER A 1 -5.03 -62.85 14.69
CA SER A 1 -4.31 -61.94 13.78
C SER A 1 -4.99 -61.80 12.42
N ILE A 2 -5.46 -62.90 11.79
CA ILE A 2 -6.08 -62.88 10.45
C ILE A 2 -7.28 -61.92 10.29
N PRO A 3 -8.24 -61.81 11.23
CA PRO A 3 -9.37 -60.88 11.08
C PRO A 3 -8.96 -59.41 11.07
N LEU A 4 -7.93 -59.06 11.84
CA LEU A 4 -7.40 -57.69 11.94
C LEU A 4 -6.65 -57.29 10.67
N ILE A 5 -5.91 -58.23 10.06
CA ILE A 5 -5.24 -58.05 8.77
C ILE A 5 -6.28 -57.87 7.65
N ALA A 6 -7.35 -58.67 7.67
CA ALA A 6 -8.44 -58.54 6.69
C ALA A 6 -9.15 -57.17 6.78
N ILE A 7 -9.42 -56.67 7.99
CA ILE A 7 -10.01 -55.34 8.18
C ILE A 7 -9.05 -54.24 7.73
N MET A 8 -7.75 -54.32 8.08
CA MET A 8 -6.76 -53.34 7.62
C MET A 8 -6.63 -53.30 6.10
N LEU A 9 -6.70 -54.44 5.41
CA LEU A 9 -6.69 -54.49 3.94
C LEU A 9 -7.92 -53.80 3.35
N VAL A 10 -9.11 -54.04 3.89
CA VAL A 10 -10.35 -53.37 3.43
C VAL A 10 -10.26 -51.85 3.63
N VAL A 11 -9.73 -51.40 4.76
CA VAL A 11 -9.53 -49.96 5.03
C VAL A 11 -8.52 -49.34 4.05
N LEU A 12 -7.40 -50.03 3.79
CA LEU A 12 -6.39 -49.55 2.84
C LEU A 12 -6.94 -49.45 1.41
N PHE A 13 -7.69 -50.46 0.94
CA PHE A 13 -8.35 -50.38 -0.37
C PHE A 13 -9.44 -49.31 -0.42
N GLY A 14 -10.17 -49.07 0.67
CA GLY A 14 -11.13 -47.97 0.79
C GLY A 14 -10.47 -46.59 0.66
N LEU A 15 -9.31 -46.39 1.29
CA LEU A 15 -8.55 -45.13 1.21
C LEU A 15 -7.94 -44.90 -0.17
N VAL A 16 -7.44 -45.95 -0.83
CA VAL A 16 -6.95 -45.86 -2.21
C VAL A 16 -8.10 -45.54 -3.17
N GLY A 17 -9.25 -46.22 -3.02
CA GLY A 17 -10.44 -45.97 -3.84
C GLY A 17 -10.97 -44.54 -3.70
N LEU A 18 -11.02 -44.01 -2.47
CA LEU A 18 -11.41 -42.62 -2.21
C LEU A 18 -10.43 -41.62 -2.85
N SER A 19 -9.14 -41.92 -2.82
CA SER A 19 -8.12 -41.07 -3.45
C SER A 19 -8.26 -41.00 -4.98
N VAL A 20 -8.65 -42.12 -5.62
CA VAL A 20 -8.92 -42.17 -7.07
C VAL A 20 -10.17 -41.37 -7.43
N ASP A 21 -11.25 -41.53 -6.66
CA ASP A 21 -12.52 -40.82 -6.92
C ASP A 21 -12.40 -39.30 -6.70
N VAL A 22 -11.68 -38.87 -5.67
CA VAL A 22 -11.37 -37.45 -5.44
C VAL A 22 -10.48 -36.91 -6.56
N GLY A 23 -9.47 -37.67 -7.00
CA GLY A 23 -8.58 -37.28 -8.10
C GLY A 23 -9.32 -37.09 -9.43
N ASN A 24 -10.22 -38.03 -9.77
CA ASN A 24 -11.04 -37.93 -10.98
C ASN A 24 -12.03 -36.76 -10.93
N THR A 25 -12.70 -36.57 -9.79
CA THR A 25 -13.61 -35.44 -9.58
C THR A 25 -12.89 -34.11 -9.68
N TYR A 26 -11.68 -34.00 -9.11
CA TYR A 26 -10.85 -32.81 -9.21
C TYR A 26 -10.41 -32.51 -10.65
N ALA A 27 -10.03 -33.53 -11.42
CA ALA A 27 -9.67 -33.37 -12.83
C ALA A 27 -10.86 -32.86 -13.65
N GLU A 28 -12.06 -33.41 -13.42
CA GLU A 28 -13.28 -32.96 -14.08
C GLU A 28 -13.70 -31.56 -13.66
N GLN A 29 -13.56 -31.20 -12.38
CA GLN A 29 -13.82 -29.84 -11.91
C GLN A 29 -12.94 -28.81 -12.63
N ARG A 30 -11.65 -29.11 -12.87
CA ARG A 30 -10.77 -28.21 -13.65
C ARG A 30 -11.20 -28.10 -15.11
N ASN A 31 -11.72 -29.18 -15.69
CA ASN A 31 -12.25 -29.15 -17.04
C ASN A 31 -13.50 -28.26 -17.13
N VAL A 32 -14.42 -28.39 -16.17
CA VAL A 32 -15.62 -27.54 -16.05
C VAL A 32 -15.25 -26.07 -15.92
N VAL A 33 -14.29 -25.72 -15.07
CA VAL A 33 -13.84 -24.32 -14.90
C VAL A 33 -13.29 -23.75 -16.21
N ARG A 34 -12.44 -24.49 -16.91
CA ARG A 34 -11.86 -24.06 -18.19
C ARG A 34 -12.93 -23.85 -19.26
N ALA A 35 -13.84 -24.80 -19.41
CA ALA A 35 -14.93 -24.73 -20.37
C ALA A 35 -15.85 -23.53 -20.08
N THR A 36 -16.22 -23.32 -18.82
CA THR A 36 -17.13 -22.24 -18.41
C THR A 36 -16.49 -20.86 -18.62
N ASN A 37 -15.20 -20.70 -18.31
CA ASN A 37 -14.45 -19.47 -18.58
C ASN A 37 -14.36 -19.17 -20.08
N ALA A 38 -14.02 -20.17 -20.90
CA ALA A 38 -13.96 -20.02 -22.35
C ALA A 38 -15.33 -19.66 -22.95
N ALA A 39 -16.41 -20.22 -22.41
CA ALA A 39 -17.77 -19.95 -22.85
C ALA A 39 -18.22 -18.53 -22.51
N ALA A 40 -17.93 -18.03 -21.30
CA ALA A 40 -18.24 -16.66 -20.91
C ALA A 40 -17.50 -15.64 -21.77
N LEU A 41 -16.19 -15.86 -22.01
CA LEU A 41 -15.38 -15.02 -22.90
C LEU A 41 -15.92 -15.00 -24.34
N ALA A 42 -16.21 -16.16 -24.90
CA ALA A 42 -16.71 -16.27 -26.26
C ALA A 42 -18.10 -15.61 -26.41
N GLY A 43 -18.95 -15.74 -25.39
CA GLY A 43 -20.25 -15.10 -25.34
C GLY A 43 -20.14 -13.57 -25.36
N ILE A 44 -19.32 -12.98 -24.49
CA ILE A 44 -19.22 -11.52 -24.41
C ILE A 44 -18.49 -10.93 -25.62
N ASP A 45 -17.54 -11.66 -26.21
CA ASP A 45 -16.92 -11.29 -27.50
C ASP A 45 -17.97 -11.20 -28.62
N ALA A 46 -18.90 -12.16 -28.70
CA ALA A 46 -19.99 -12.12 -29.66
C ALA A 46 -20.91 -10.90 -29.47
N VAL A 47 -21.17 -10.52 -28.22
CA VAL A 47 -21.92 -9.30 -27.88
C VAL A 47 -21.17 -8.04 -28.28
N ILE A 48 -19.85 -7.97 -28.02
CA ILE A 48 -19.00 -6.83 -28.42
C ILE A 48 -18.95 -6.68 -29.95
N ARG A 49 -19.07 -7.78 -30.69
CA ARG A 49 -19.15 -7.79 -32.17
C ARG A 49 -20.54 -7.43 -32.71
N GLY A 50 -21.53 -7.22 -31.84
CA GLY A 50 -22.91 -6.88 -32.23
C GLY A 50 -23.69 -8.06 -32.80
N SER A 51 -23.37 -9.30 -32.39
CA SER A 51 -24.12 -10.49 -32.81
C SER A 51 -25.52 -10.52 -32.21
N ASP A 52 -26.45 -11.20 -32.88
CA ASP A 52 -27.78 -11.46 -32.33
C ASP A 52 -27.75 -12.52 -31.21
N ASP A 53 -28.81 -12.56 -30.41
CA ASP A 53 -28.91 -13.40 -29.21
C ASP A 53 -28.79 -14.90 -29.54
N ARG A 54 -29.33 -15.33 -30.69
CA ARG A 54 -29.23 -16.71 -31.17
C ARG A 54 -27.78 -17.09 -31.49
N THR A 55 -27.03 -16.19 -32.12
CA THR A 55 -25.62 -16.39 -32.43
C THR A 55 -24.78 -16.44 -31.15
N VAL A 56 -25.06 -15.58 -30.17
CA VAL A 56 -24.38 -15.61 -28.86
C VAL A 56 -24.63 -16.95 -28.14
N SER A 57 -25.88 -17.41 -28.08
CA SER A 57 -26.23 -18.71 -27.47
C SER A 57 -25.53 -19.88 -28.15
N LYS A 58 -25.45 -19.87 -29.49
CA LYS A 58 -24.71 -20.87 -30.26
C LYS A 58 -23.22 -20.87 -29.92
N ILE A 59 -22.58 -19.70 -29.87
CA ILE A 59 -21.14 -19.56 -29.56
C ILE A 59 -20.82 -20.04 -28.15
N VAL A 60 -21.66 -19.73 -27.16
CA VAL A 60 -21.50 -20.22 -25.78
C VAL A 60 -21.52 -21.75 -25.75
N ASN A 61 -22.49 -22.37 -26.42
CA ASN A 61 -22.60 -23.83 -26.47
C ASN A 61 -21.45 -24.50 -27.25
N GLU A 62 -21.04 -23.92 -28.39
CA GLU A 62 -19.90 -24.41 -29.17
C GLU A 62 -18.58 -24.33 -28.38
N SER A 63 -18.38 -23.25 -27.63
CA SER A 63 -17.21 -23.08 -26.77
C SER A 63 -17.15 -24.13 -25.64
N LEU A 64 -18.30 -24.46 -25.03
CA LEU A 64 -18.38 -25.55 -24.04
C LEU A 64 -18.06 -26.91 -24.67
N MET A 65 -18.66 -27.24 -25.82
CA MET A 65 -18.42 -28.50 -26.50
C MET A 65 -16.97 -28.66 -26.97
N ALA A 66 -16.34 -27.58 -27.45
CA ALA A 66 -14.93 -27.58 -27.86
C ALA A 66 -13.97 -27.88 -26.69
N ASN A 67 -14.38 -27.58 -25.45
CA ASN A 67 -13.62 -27.90 -24.24
C ASN A 67 -14.00 -29.28 -23.64
N GLY A 68 -14.63 -30.16 -24.43
CA GLY A 68 -14.90 -31.55 -24.04
C GLY A 68 -16.15 -31.73 -23.18
N MET A 69 -17.05 -30.74 -23.14
CA MET A 69 -18.34 -30.85 -22.47
C MET A 69 -19.36 -31.57 -23.36
N MET A 70 -19.90 -32.71 -22.92
CA MET A 70 -21.07 -33.29 -23.57
C MET A 70 -22.33 -32.61 -23.03
N LEU A 71 -22.99 -31.82 -23.88
CA LEU A 71 -24.25 -31.15 -23.57
C LEU A 71 -25.42 -31.98 -24.09
N GLN A 72 -26.45 -32.22 -23.28
CA GLN A 72 -27.71 -32.76 -23.78
C GLN A 72 -28.76 -31.64 -23.82
N GLY A 73 -29.31 -31.40 -25.02
CA GLY A 73 -30.41 -30.47 -25.24
C GLY A 73 -30.00 -29.00 -25.30
N ALA A 74 -29.43 -28.57 -26.43
CA ALA A 74 -29.62 -27.20 -26.87
C ALA A 74 -31.12 -27.01 -27.22
N SER A 75 -31.97 -26.84 -26.22
CA SER A 75 -33.37 -26.48 -26.42
C SER A 75 -33.88 -25.69 -25.21
N THR A 76 -34.00 -24.38 -25.44
CA THR A 76 -35.14 -23.55 -25.03
C THR A 76 -36.12 -24.17 -24.01
N SER A 77 -36.18 -23.52 -22.85
CA SER A 77 -37.35 -23.40 -21.97
C SER A 77 -37.84 -24.62 -21.17
N THR A 78 -38.24 -24.28 -19.94
CA THR A 78 -39.05 -25.03 -18.98
C THR A 78 -38.37 -26.18 -18.25
N GLY A 79 -38.27 -26.02 -16.93
CA GLY A 79 -37.66 -26.97 -16.03
C GLY A 79 -38.34 -28.33 -16.05
N GLU A 80 -37.53 -29.36 -16.11
CA GLU A 80 -37.78 -30.67 -15.52
C GLU A 80 -36.43 -31.22 -15.06
N ASP A 81 -36.34 -31.49 -13.76
CA ASP A 81 -35.24 -32.23 -13.14
C ASP A 81 -35.13 -33.61 -13.81
N SER A 82 -34.14 -33.78 -14.68
CA SER A 82 -33.73 -35.11 -15.12
C SER A 82 -32.83 -35.74 -14.07
N ASN A 83 -33.47 -36.18 -12.98
CA ASN A 83 -32.89 -37.17 -12.07
C ASN A 83 -32.48 -38.42 -12.86
N GLY A 84 -31.17 -38.63 -13.04
CA GLY A 84 -30.63 -39.99 -13.21
C GLY A 84 -29.93 -40.36 -14.52
N VAL A 85 -29.43 -39.42 -15.33
CA VAL A 85 -28.49 -39.77 -16.43
C VAL A 85 -27.07 -39.34 -16.07
N THR A 86 -26.20 -40.32 -15.84
CA THR A 86 -24.79 -40.16 -15.49
C THR A 86 -23.98 -39.59 -16.66
N GLY A 87 -23.18 -38.54 -16.40
CA GLY A 87 -22.37 -37.83 -17.40
C GLY A 87 -22.99 -36.54 -17.97
N ASN A 88 -24.22 -36.19 -17.60
CA ASN A 88 -24.91 -35.01 -18.14
C ASN A 88 -24.60 -33.72 -17.35
N ARG A 89 -24.47 -32.60 -18.08
CA ARG A 89 -24.19 -31.27 -17.53
C ARG A 89 -25.24 -30.25 -17.99
N THR A 90 -25.82 -29.52 -17.05
CA THR A 90 -26.77 -28.42 -17.29
C THR A 90 -26.02 -27.11 -17.52
N VAL A 91 -26.43 -26.34 -18.52
CA VAL A 91 -25.83 -25.03 -18.86
C VAL A 91 -26.90 -23.96 -18.75
N ARG A 92 -26.57 -22.83 -18.09
CA ARG A 92 -27.39 -21.63 -18.07
C ARG A 92 -26.51 -20.42 -18.38
N ALA A 93 -26.98 -19.49 -19.18
CA ALA A 93 -26.23 -18.29 -19.52
C ALA A 93 -27.13 -17.05 -19.45
N TYR A 94 -26.60 -15.95 -18.92
CA TYR A 94 -27.36 -14.73 -18.62
C TYR A 94 -26.63 -13.48 -19.11
N TYR A 95 -27.39 -12.51 -19.62
CA TYR A 95 -26.91 -11.14 -19.79
C TYR A 95 -27.11 -10.34 -18.51
N MET A 96 -26.15 -9.50 -18.13
CA MET A 96 -26.25 -8.62 -16.96
C MET A 96 -25.76 -7.20 -17.26
N ASN A 97 -26.25 -6.21 -16.51
CA ASN A 97 -25.83 -4.81 -16.62
C ASN A 97 -24.60 -4.47 -15.76
N VAL A 98 -24.13 -3.21 -15.78
CA VAL A 98 -22.94 -2.76 -15.01
C VAL A 98 -23.08 -3.01 -13.50
N GLU A 99 -24.30 -3.05 -12.98
CA GLU A 99 -24.62 -3.37 -11.59
C GLU A 99 -24.72 -4.88 -11.31
N GLY A 100 -24.46 -5.76 -12.27
CA GLY A 100 -24.55 -7.22 -12.07
C GLY A 100 -25.99 -7.76 -12.00
N LYS A 101 -26.99 -6.94 -12.32
CA LYS A 101 -28.39 -7.36 -12.38
C LYS A 101 -28.65 -8.21 -13.63
N HIS A 102 -29.28 -9.36 -13.43
CA HIS A 102 -29.79 -10.21 -14.51
C HIS A 102 -30.78 -9.43 -15.39
N LEU A 103 -30.51 -9.38 -16.70
CA LEU A 103 -31.37 -8.77 -17.70
C LEU A 103 -32.31 -9.80 -18.34
N CYS A 104 -31.74 -10.88 -18.86
CA CYS A 104 -32.47 -11.99 -19.47
C CYS A 104 -31.53 -13.18 -19.79
N ASP A 105 -32.10 -14.33 -20.15
CA ASP A 105 -31.37 -15.56 -20.51
C ASP A 105 -30.85 -15.51 -21.96
N VAL A 106 -29.59 -15.88 -22.16
CA VAL A 106 -28.97 -15.95 -23.48
C VAL A 106 -29.69 -17.00 -24.36
N GLY A 107 -30.18 -16.56 -25.52
CA GLY A 107 -31.02 -17.33 -26.44
C GLY A 107 -32.53 -17.07 -26.34
N SER A 108 -32.96 -16.18 -25.43
CA SER A 108 -34.38 -15.82 -25.22
C SER A 108 -34.73 -14.32 -25.37
N CYS A 109 -33.75 -13.44 -25.58
CA CYS A 109 -33.91 -11.99 -25.41
C CYS A 109 -34.26 -11.22 -26.70
N ASP A 110 -34.06 -11.83 -27.87
CA ASP A 110 -34.05 -11.24 -29.22
C ASP A 110 -34.77 -9.87 -29.35
N PRO A 111 -34.05 -8.71 -29.36
CA PRO A 111 -32.59 -8.52 -29.49
C PRO A 111 -31.78 -8.53 -28.16
N VAL A 112 -30.44 -8.65 -28.27
CA VAL A 112 -29.53 -8.54 -27.10
C VAL A 112 -29.72 -7.18 -26.40
N PRO A 113 -29.93 -7.13 -25.08
CA PRO A 113 -30.13 -5.87 -24.36
C PRO A 113 -28.94 -4.93 -24.52
N ALA A 114 -29.19 -3.66 -24.87
CA ALA A 114 -28.15 -2.66 -25.09
C ALA A 114 -27.31 -2.37 -23.83
N SER A 115 -27.90 -2.56 -22.64
CA SER A 115 -27.24 -2.41 -21.33
C SER A 115 -26.48 -3.67 -20.89
N THR A 116 -26.20 -4.61 -21.79
CA THR A 116 -25.46 -5.84 -21.45
C THR A 116 -24.00 -5.50 -21.27
N ASN A 117 -23.49 -5.57 -20.05
CA ASN A 117 -22.09 -5.35 -19.74
C ASN A 117 -21.35 -6.63 -19.36
N TYR A 118 -22.06 -7.61 -18.81
CA TYR A 118 -21.51 -8.90 -18.47
C TYR A 118 -22.31 -10.06 -19.08
N ILE A 119 -21.63 -11.20 -19.24
CA ILE A 119 -22.26 -12.49 -19.43
C ILE A 119 -21.85 -13.43 -18.29
N GLN A 120 -22.84 -14.07 -17.68
CA GLN A 120 -22.65 -15.21 -16.78
C GLN A 120 -22.86 -16.50 -17.56
N VAL A 121 -21.98 -17.47 -17.39
CA VAL A 121 -22.22 -18.86 -17.81
C VAL A 121 -22.10 -19.73 -16.56
N THR A 122 -23.12 -20.54 -16.31
CA THR A 122 -23.19 -21.49 -15.20
C THR A 122 -23.31 -22.89 -15.76
N VAL A 123 -22.45 -23.77 -15.27
CA VAL A 123 -22.41 -25.18 -15.63
C VAL A 123 -22.54 -25.99 -14.35
N GLY A 124 -23.47 -26.94 -14.33
CA GLY A 124 -23.68 -27.87 -13.22
C GLY A 124 -23.75 -29.31 -13.70
N GLY A 125 -23.30 -30.26 -12.90
CA GLY A 125 -23.34 -31.68 -13.23
C GLY A 125 -22.83 -32.56 -12.10
N THR A 126 -22.73 -33.86 -12.37
CA THR A 126 -22.16 -34.84 -11.45
C THR A 126 -21.18 -35.77 -12.14
N VAL A 127 -20.17 -36.24 -11.41
CA VAL A 127 -19.19 -37.24 -11.85
C VAL A 127 -19.45 -38.54 -11.11
N ASP A 128 -19.43 -39.66 -11.83
CA ASP A 128 -19.53 -40.99 -11.24
C ASP A 128 -18.32 -41.31 -10.36
N THR A 129 -18.59 -41.85 -9.17
CA THR A 129 -17.54 -42.42 -8.32
C THR A 129 -17.40 -43.92 -8.59
N TYR A 130 -16.19 -44.45 -8.58
CA TYR A 130 -15.94 -45.87 -8.81
C TYR A 130 -15.97 -46.68 -7.51
N PHE A 131 -15.45 -46.12 -6.42
CA PHE A 131 -15.31 -46.80 -5.13
C PHE A 131 -16.24 -46.21 -4.06
N ALA A 132 -16.45 -44.89 -4.06
CA ALA A 132 -17.34 -44.22 -3.12
C ALA A 132 -18.81 -44.66 -3.29
N ARG A 133 -19.19 -45.20 -4.47
CA ARG A 133 -20.49 -45.86 -4.68
C ARG A 133 -20.72 -47.04 -3.73
N VAL A 134 -19.66 -47.75 -3.33
CA VAL A 134 -19.74 -48.91 -2.43
C VAL A 134 -20.11 -48.48 -1.00
N VAL A 135 -19.77 -47.25 -0.62
CA VAL A 135 -20.14 -46.64 0.68
C VAL A 135 -21.34 -45.70 0.57
N GLY A 136 -22.15 -45.85 -0.49
CA GLY A 136 -23.42 -45.12 -0.65
C GLY A 136 -23.32 -43.72 -1.26
N ARG A 137 -22.17 -43.35 -1.86
CA ARG A 137 -21.97 -42.06 -2.56
C ARG A 137 -21.70 -42.30 -4.06
N PRO A 138 -22.73 -42.56 -4.89
CA PRO A 138 -22.55 -42.97 -6.29
C PRO A 138 -22.00 -41.88 -7.20
N ASN A 139 -22.15 -40.61 -6.83
CA ASN A 139 -21.72 -39.47 -7.61
C ASN A 139 -21.18 -38.34 -6.72
N LEU A 140 -20.37 -37.46 -7.32
CA LEU A 140 -19.88 -36.22 -6.71
C LEU A 140 -20.25 -35.02 -7.60
N PRO A 141 -20.72 -33.90 -7.02
CA PRO A 141 -21.09 -32.72 -7.79
C PRO A 141 -19.87 -32.03 -8.39
N VAL A 142 -20.01 -31.54 -9.62
CA VAL A 142 -19.06 -30.63 -10.28
C VAL A 142 -19.85 -29.46 -10.87
N ALA A 143 -19.48 -28.24 -10.52
CA ALA A 143 -20.18 -27.05 -10.97
C ALA A 143 -19.22 -25.86 -11.03
N ASN A 144 -19.47 -24.95 -11.95
CA ASN A 144 -18.75 -23.68 -12.01
C ASN A 144 -19.65 -22.59 -12.61
N THR A 145 -19.45 -21.37 -12.11
CA THR A 145 -20.00 -20.16 -12.69
C THR A 145 -18.85 -19.25 -13.10
N SER A 146 -18.89 -18.75 -14.33
CA SER A 146 -17.90 -17.83 -14.86
C SER A 146 -18.57 -16.58 -15.38
N PHE A 147 -17.87 -15.46 -15.24
CA PHE A 147 -18.33 -14.17 -15.71
C PHE A 147 -17.33 -13.58 -16.70
N ALA A 148 -17.83 -12.87 -17.70
CA ALA A 148 -17.01 -12.09 -18.61
C ALA A 148 -17.61 -10.69 -18.82
N TYR A 149 -16.74 -9.68 -18.96
CA TYR A 149 -17.08 -8.26 -19.07
C TYR A 149 -16.39 -7.61 -20.27
N ARG A 150 -16.84 -6.39 -20.59
CA ARG A 150 -16.26 -5.48 -21.58
C ARG A 150 -15.12 -4.63 -20.99
N CYS A 151 -13.87 -5.09 -21.07
CA CYS A 151 -12.69 -4.32 -20.64
C CYS A 151 -12.19 -3.34 -21.71
N PRO A 152 -11.41 -2.31 -21.35
CA PRO A 152 -10.53 -1.65 -22.30
C PRO A 152 -9.58 -2.66 -22.98
N PRO A 153 -9.28 -2.50 -24.27
CA PRO A 153 -8.39 -3.40 -24.99
C PRO A 153 -6.95 -3.30 -24.49
N THR A 154 -6.31 -4.43 -24.21
CA THR A 154 -4.86 -4.52 -23.93
C THR A 154 -4.10 -5.32 -24.99
N ASN A 155 -4.80 -6.24 -25.67
CA ASN A 155 -4.25 -7.06 -26.74
C ASN A 155 -4.70 -6.53 -28.11
N GLY A 156 -3.85 -6.65 -29.11
CA GLY A 156 -4.06 -6.10 -30.44
C GLY A 156 -3.97 -4.58 -30.49
N VAL A 157 -3.48 -3.93 -29.41
CA VAL A 157 -3.29 -2.47 -29.34
C VAL A 157 -1.88 -2.12 -29.79
N TYR A 158 -1.79 -1.30 -30.83
CA TYR A 158 -0.53 -0.92 -31.44
C TYR A 158 -0.18 0.54 -31.13
N PRO A 159 1.12 0.89 -31.02
CA PRO A 159 1.61 2.23 -30.67
C PRO A 159 1.47 3.22 -31.85
N ILE A 160 0.26 3.28 -32.41
CA ILE A 160 -0.08 4.05 -33.59
C ILE A 160 -1.26 4.98 -33.26
N ALA A 161 -1.05 6.29 -33.13
CA ALA A 161 -2.12 7.24 -32.82
C ALA A 161 -2.81 7.79 -34.06
N VAL A 162 -4.13 7.67 -34.22
CA VAL A 162 -4.90 8.30 -35.31
C VAL A 162 -5.60 9.56 -34.80
N SER A 163 -5.55 10.67 -35.53
CA SER A 163 -6.27 11.88 -35.11
C SER A 163 -7.79 11.71 -35.14
N PHE A 164 -8.45 12.14 -34.06
CA PHE A 164 -9.91 12.21 -33.92
C PHE A 164 -10.56 13.00 -35.06
N GLU A 165 -9.88 14.02 -35.59
CA GLU A 165 -10.40 14.86 -36.67
C GLU A 165 -10.65 14.08 -37.97
N ASN A 166 -9.97 12.95 -38.20
CA ASN A 166 -10.13 12.15 -39.40
C ASN A 166 -11.35 11.21 -39.35
N ILE A 167 -11.96 11.00 -38.18
CA ILE A 167 -12.99 9.97 -37.98
C ILE A 167 -14.37 10.61 -37.90
N ASP A 168 -15.33 10.05 -38.65
CA ASP A 168 -16.75 10.34 -38.48
C ASP A 168 -17.35 9.24 -37.62
N PHE A 169 -17.46 9.49 -36.31
CA PHE A 169 -18.05 8.55 -35.36
C PHE A 169 -19.55 8.32 -35.61
N SER A 170 -20.25 9.28 -36.25
CA SER A 170 -21.67 9.14 -36.55
C SER A 170 -21.91 8.20 -37.73
N ALA A 171 -21.06 8.27 -38.75
CA ALA A 171 -21.11 7.39 -39.92
C ALA A 171 -20.24 6.12 -39.78
N ASN A 172 -19.54 5.97 -38.65
CA ASN A 172 -18.65 4.84 -38.35
C ASN A 172 -17.63 4.56 -39.48
N GLN A 173 -16.99 5.61 -39.99
CA GLN A 173 -16.03 5.58 -41.09
C GLN A 173 -15.02 6.74 -40.99
N PHE A 174 -13.97 6.74 -41.82
CA PHE A 174 -13.16 7.93 -42.01
C PHE A 174 -14.01 9.05 -42.65
N LYS A 175 -13.81 10.30 -42.23
CA LYS A 175 -14.43 11.46 -42.87
C LYS A 175 -14.02 11.52 -44.34
N LEU A 176 -15.00 11.79 -45.19
CA LEU A 176 -14.76 12.07 -46.59
C LEU A 176 -13.84 13.30 -46.71
N PRO A 177 -12.78 13.23 -47.51
CA PRO A 177 -11.88 14.37 -47.67
C PRO A 177 -12.59 15.53 -48.37
N THR A 178 -12.20 16.74 -47.97
CA THR A 178 -12.63 17.99 -48.57
C THR A 178 -11.68 18.39 -49.71
N ALA A 179 -12.06 19.36 -50.54
CA ALA A 179 -11.22 19.84 -51.63
C ALA A 179 -9.83 20.36 -51.17
N ASN A 180 -9.67 20.67 -49.88
CA ASN A 180 -8.42 21.14 -49.27
C ASN A 180 -7.51 20.00 -48.78
N ASP A 181 -7.99 18.75 -48.77
CA ASP A 181 -7.26 17.58 -48.23
C ASP A 181 -6.45 16.82 -49.29
N GLN A 182 -6.45 17.28 -50.56
CA GLN A 182 -5.64 16.68 -51.62
C GLN A 182 -4.15 17.05 -51.42
N LYS A 183 -3.35 16.13 -50.88
CA LYS A 183 -1.92 16.36 -50.63
C LYS A 183 -1.06 15.40 -51.43
N GLY A 184 -0.81 15.78 -52.67
CA GLY A 184 0.26 15.19 -53.47
C GLY A 184 0.65 16.12 -54.63
N PRO A 185 1.92 16.13 -55.09
CA PRO A 185 2.32 16.92 -56.26
C PRO A 185 1.58 16.54 -57.55
N ASN A 186 0.86 15.41 -57.57
CA ASN A 186 0.38 14.73 -58.77
C ASN A 186 -1.11 14.30 -58.75
N GLY A 187 -1.95 14.81 -57.83
CA GLY A 187 -3.37 14.41 -57.78
C GLY A 187 -3.57 12.94 -57.39
N GLU A 188 -2.76 12.45 -56.45
CA GLU A 188 -2.84 11.07 -55.94
C GLU A 188 -4.16 10.84 -55.20
N GLN A 189 -4.73 9.64 -55.36
CA GLN A 189 -5.98 9.26 -54.70
C GLN A 189 -5.69 8.91 -53.24
N ASP A 190 -5.88 9.86 -52.32
CA ASP A 190 -5.57 9.70 -50.88
C ASP A 190 -6.72 9.04 -50.07
N HIS A 191 -7.74 8.52 -50.76
CA HIS A 191 -8.93 7.90 -50.17
C HIS A 191 -9.70 7.07 -51.19
N GLY A 192 -10.53 6.15 -50.72
CA GLY A 192 -11.44 5.41 -51.58
C GLY A 192 -12.39 4.54 -50.78
N THR A 193 -13.02 3.59 -51.46
CA THR A 193 -13.99 2.68 -50.86
C THR A 193 -13.37 1.29 -50.67
N TYR A 194 -13.69 0.67 -49.54
CA TYR A 194 -13.28 -0.65 -49.13
C TYR A 194 -14.51 -1.50 -48.84
N SER A 195 -14.59 -2.67 -49.45
CA SER A 195 -15.60 -3.68 -49.16
C SER A 195 -14.96 -5.07 -49.06
N ASP A 196 -15.41 -5.89 -48.12
CA ASP A 196 -15.11 -7.31 -47.98
C ASP A 196 -16.37 -8.11 -47.59
N THR A 197 -16.22 -9.37 -47.16
CA THR A 197 -17.35 -10.24 -46.77
C THR A 197 -18.05 -9.81 -45.46
N LEU A 198 -17.43 -8.96 -44.66
CA LEU A 198 -17.88 -8.51 -43.33
C LEU A 198 -18.24 -7.03 -43.29
N TYR A 199 -17.54 -6.20 -44.08
CA TYR A 199 -17.65 -4.74 -44.10
C TYR A 199 -17.94 -4.28 -45.53
N ASP A 200 -19.07 -3.61 -45.74
CA ASP A 200 -19.43 -3.06 -47.04
C ASP A 200 -19.30 -1.53 -47.06
N SER A 201 -18.73 -1.01 -48.14
CA SER A 201 -18.69 0.41 -48.50
C SER A 201 -18.03 1.32 -47.45
N LYS A 202 -17.00 0.83 -46.77
CA LYS A 202 -16.20 1.62 -45.82
C LYS A 202 -15.26 2.58 -46.57
N VAL A 203 -14.94 3.71 -45.96
CA VAL A 203 -13.95 4.65 -46.51
C VAL A 203 -12.56 4.29 -46.00
N TRP A 204 -11.63 4.01 -46.90
CA TRP A 204 -10.20 3.98 -46.57
C TRP A 204 -9.58 5.35 -46.83
N ARG A 205 -8.55 5.69 -46.05
CA ARG A 205 -7.84 6.97 -46.13
C ARG A 205 -6.34 6.78 -45.94
N ARG A 206 -5.55 7.54 -46.68
CA ARG A 206 -4.11 7.66 -46.50
C ARG A 206 -3.78 8.54 -45.32
N ILE A 207 -2.96 8.03 -44.41
CA ILE A 207 -2.55 8.73 -43.20
C ILE A 207 -1.02 8.94 -43.22
N TYR A 208 -0.57 10.19 -43.18
CA TYR A 208 0.84 10.56 -43.30
C TYR A 208 1.54 10.72 -41.94
N LEU A 209 2.81 10.30 -41.85
CA LEU A 209 3.66 10.36 -40.65
C LEU A 209 4.17 11.76 -40.30
N LYS A 210 4.31 12.65 -41.29
CA LYS A 210 4.79 14.02 -41.07
C LYS A 210 4.25 14.93 -42.17
N ASP A 211 3.47 15.94 -41.77
CA ASP A 211 2.82 16.88 -42.69
C ASP A 211 3.17 18.32 -42.29
N THR A 212 3.41 19.18 -43.29
CA THR A 212 3.86 20.57 -43.14
C THR A 212 2.78 21.54 -42.64
N GLY A 213 1.53 21.10 -42.47
CA GLY A 213 0.41 21.93 -42.00
C GLY A 213 -0.03 21.69 -40.55
N PHE A 214 0.51 20.67 -39.89
CA PHE A 214 0.22 20.32 -38.50
C PHE A 214 1.53 19.94 -37.79
N PRO A 215 1.91 20.58 -36.67
CA PRO A 215 3.13 20.21 -35.94
C PRO A 215 3.11 18.75 -35.46
N ALA A 216 1.92 18.17 -35.30
CA ALA A 216 1.65 16.74 -35.18
C ALA A 216 0.62 16.36 -36.25
N GLY A 217 1.06 15.80 -37.37
CA GLY A 217 0.17 15.34 -38.43
C GLY A 217 -0.79 14.25 -37.95
N SER A 218 -1.77 13.91 -38.80
CA SER A 218 -2.86 12.94 -38.66
C SER A 218 -2.55 11.57 -38.03
N PHE A 219 -1.28 11.27 -37.76
CA PHE A 219 -0.79 10.09 -37.10
C PHE A 219 0.56 10.31 -36.39
N SER A 220 0.80 9.65 -35.25
CA SER A 220 2.09 9.70 -34.53
C SER A 220 2.46 8.37 -33.88
N TRP A 221 3.75 8.10 -33.75
CA TRP A 221 4.26 6.98 -32.97
C TRP A 221 4.08 7.25 -31.49
N LEU A 222 3.52 6.27 -30.80
CA LEU A 222 3.36 6.29 -29.35
C LEU A 222 4.39 5.40 -28.69
N ARG A 223 4.53 5.55 -27.39
CA ARG A 223 5.26 4.63 -26.52
C ARG A 223 4.47 4.49 -25.22
N TRP A 224 4.46 3.28 -24.70
CA TRP A 224 3.65 2.95 -23.52
C TRP A 224 4.29 3.41 -22.22
N THR A 225 5.60 3.67 -22.22
CA THR A 225 6.37 4.16 -21.06
C THR A 225 7.17 5.40 -21.41
N ASN A 226 7.76 6.06 -20.40
CA ASN A 226 8.62 7.21 -20.60
C ASN A 226 9.99 6.85 -21.23
N GLU A 227 10.30 5.58 -21.41
CA GLU A 227 11.54 5.15 -22.07
C GLU A 227 11.46 5.40 -23.58
N LYS A 228 12.57 5.83 -24.20
CA LYS A 228 12.60 6.09 -25.64
C LYS A 228 12.68 4.76 -26.38
N GLN A 229 11.89 4.58 -27.44
CA GLN A 229 11.91 3.35 -28.22
C GLN A 229 12.93 3.44 -29.37
N SER A 230 13.74 2.40 -29.50
CA SER A 230 14.53 2.13 -30.70
C SER A 230 13.66 1.56 -31.82
N GLY A 231 14.16 1.59 -33.07
CA GLY A 231 13.46 0.98 -34.21
C GLY A 231 13.16 -0.52 -34.05
N ALA A 232 13.98 -1.25 -33.27
CA ALA A 232 13.76 -2.67 -33.00
C ALA A 232 12.67 -2.91 -31.94
N GLU A 233 12.60 -2.04 -30.92
CA GLU A 233 11.56 -2.09 -29.89
C GLU A 233 10.20 -1.70 -30.48
N LEU A 234 10.15 -0.66 -31.32
CA LEU A 234 8.92 -0.30 -32.03
C LEU A 234 8.45 -1.43 -32.95
N ALA A 235 9.36 -2.10 -33.67
CA ALA A 235 8.99 -3.23 -34.51
C ALA A 235 8.43 -4.42 -33.70
N THR A 236 8.94 -4.63 -32.49
CA THR A 236 8.41 -5.62 -31.56
C THR A 236 7.01 -5.21 -31.09
N ALA A 237 6.83 -3.94 -30.74
CA ALA A 237 5.54 -3.36 -30.37
C ALA A 237 4.50 -3.35 -31.51
N LEU A 238 4.96 -3.39 -32.76
CA LEU A 238 4.13 -3.52 -33.95
C LEU A 238 3.92 -4.96 -34.40
N GLY A 239 4.65 -5.92 -33.82
CA GLY A 239 4.51 -7.34 -34.14
C GLY A 239 3.48 -8.03 -33.24
N GLY A 240 3.10 -9.26 -33.62
CA GLY A 240 2.27 -10.13 -32.77
C GLY A 240 0.93 -9.51 -32.38
N GLU A 241 0.65 -9.45 -31.08
CA GLU A 241 -0.55 -8.83 -30.49
C GLU A 241 -0.29 -7.42 -29.91
N GLY A 242 0.88 -6.81 -30.20
CA GLY A 242 1.30 -5.57 -29.56
C GLY A 242 1.85 -5.77 -28.14
N THR A 243 2.31 -4.67 -27.52
CA THR A 243 3.06 -4.71 -26.24
C THR A 243 2.41 -3.92 -25.11
N LEU A 244 1.18 -3.44 -25.26
CA LEU A 244 0.49 -2.70 -24.19
C LEU A 244 0.31 -3.54 -22.91
N VAL A 245 0.14 -4.86 -23.07
CA VAL A 245 0.06 -5.82 -21.95
C VAL A 245 1.34 -5.89 -21.10
N GLU A 246 2.49 -5.48 -21.66
CA GLU A 246 3.78 -5.48 -20.95
C GLU A 246 3.88 -4.35 -19.93
N GLY A 247 3.04 -3.31 -20.07
CA GLY A 247 2.91 -2.22 -19.13
C GLY A 247 2.61 -0.89 -19.80
N PHE A 248 1.99 0.00 -19.03
CA PHE A 248 1.68 1.38 -19.41
C PHE A 248 2.04 2.33 -18.27
N GLU A 249 2.57 3.49 -18.63
CA GLU A 249 2.88 4.62 -17.75
C GLU A 249 2.29 5.88 -18.38
N GLU A 250 1.41 6.54 -17.64
CA GLU A 250 0.79 7.78 -18.10
C GLU A 250 1.81 8.90 -18.21
N ALA A 251 1.77 9.63 -19.32
CA ALA A 251 2.53 10.84 -19.44
C ALA A 251 1.97 11.89 -18.46
N ALA A 252 2.88 12.65 -17.83
CA ALA A 252 2.51 13.72 -16.93
C ALA A 252 1.61 14.74 -17.63
N TRP A 253 0.64 15.31 -16.90
CA TRP A 253 -0.24 16.34 -17.44
C TRP A 253 0.59 17.51 -17.99
N PRO A 254 0.42 17.91 -19.26
CA PRO A 254 1.31 18.89 -19.87
C PRO A 254 1.21 20.27 -19.22
N THR A 255 2.36 20.86 -18.90
CA THR A 255 2.43 22.22 -18.35
C THR A 255 1.99 23.25 -19.39
N GLY A 256 1.01 24.09 -19.07
CA GLY A 256 0.51 25.14 -19.97
C GLY A 256 -0.55 24.68 -20.97
N PHE A 257 -1.07 23.44 -20.84
CA PHE A 257 -2.28 23.03 -21.54
C PHE A 257 -3.50 23.77 -20.98
N ALA A 258 -4.48 24.08 -21.84
CA ALA A 258 -5.63 24.93 -21.48
C ALA A 258 -6.52 24.31 -20.40
N GLU A 259 -6.57 22.98 -20.35
CA GLU A 259 -7.31 22.23 -19.32
C GLU A 259 -6.40 21.91 -18.13
N SER A 260 -6.95 22.05 -16.91
CA SER A 260 -6.29 21.64 -15.67
C SER A 260 -6.35 20.13 -15.48
N ALA A 261 -5.35 19.54 -14.82
CA ALA A 261 -5.38 18.12 -14.50
C ALA A 261 -6.60 17.76 -13.61
N PRO A 262 -7.33 16.66 -13.91
CA PRO A 262 -8.33 16.12 -13.01
C PRO A 262 -7.73 15.82 -11.63
N THR A 263 -8.53 16.02 -10.57
CA THR A 263 -8.09 15.69 -9.21
C THR A 263 -7.84 14.18 -9.12
N GLY A 264 -6.62 13.78 -8.74
CA GLY A 264 -6.24 12.37 -8.67
C GLY A 264 -5.73 11.76 -9.98
N TYR A 265 -5.37 12.56 -10.99
CA TYR A 265 -4.73 12.05 -12.22
C TYR A 265 -3.39 11.35 -11.92
N PRO A 266 -3.10 10.18 -12.54
CA PRO A 266 -3.96 9.44 -13.48
C PRO A 266 -5.16 8.76 -12.80
N LEU A 267 -6.34 8.82 -13.44
CA LEU A 267 -7.60 8.34 -12.85
C LEU A 267 -7.64 6.81 -12.70
N SER A 268 -6.99 6.10 -13.62
CA SER A 268 -6.79 4.65 -13.56
C SER A 268 -5.30 4.35 -13.75
N PRO A 269 -4.47 4.41 -12.69
CA PRO A 269 -3.02 4.32 -12.82
C PRO A 269 -2.56 3.04 -13.52
N LYS A 270 -1.64 3.19 -14.48
CA LYS A 270 -1.08 2.15 -15.37
C LYS A 270 -2.09 1.48 -16.30
N GLN A 271 -3.22 2.14 -16.57
CA GLN A 271 -4.24 1.63 -17.49
C GLN A 271 -4.57 2.70 -18.51
N LEU A 272 -4.35 2.42 -19.79
CA LEU A 272 -4.67 3.36 -20.85
C LEU A 272 -6.18 3.54 -21.00
N THR A 273 -6.69 4.70 -20.59
CA THR A 273 -8.10 5.08 -20.68
C THR A 273 -8.31 6.38 -21.47
N PRO A 274 -9.52 6.62 -22.01
CA PRO A 274 -9.88 7.92 -22.56
C PRO A 274 -9.64 9.06 -21.55
N GLY A 275 -8.92 10.09 -21.97
CA GLY A 275 -8.50 11.23 -21.16
C GLY A 275 -7.03 11.19 -20.73
N ASP A 276 -6.37 10.03 -20.81
CA ASP A 276 -4.97 9.90 -20.43
C ASP A 276 -4.02 10.49 -21.48
N TRP A 277 -2.88 11.01 -21.00
CA TRP A 277 -1.81 11.45 -21.86
C TRP A 277 -0.83 10.30 -22.12
N ILE A 278 -0.54 10.05 -23.39
CA ILE A 278 0.40 9.03 -23.87
C ILE A 278 1.69 9.71 -24.29
N HIS A 279 2.82 9.07 -24.01
CA HIS A 279 4.12 9.54 -24.48
C HIS A 279 4.25 9.37 -26.00
N GLY A 280 4.66 10.44 -26.68
CA GLY A 280 5.00 10.41 -28.10
C GLY A 280 6.45 10.01 -28.37
N ASP A 281 6.71 9.48 -29.57
CA ASP A 281 8.05 9.16 -30.06
C ASP A 281 8.40 10.01 -31.31
N PRO A 282 9.58 10.67 -31.37
CA PRO A 282 9.92 11.69 -32.37
C PRO A 282 10.13 11.21 -33.82
N GLY A 283 9.69 10.01 -34.19
CA GLY A 283 9.67 9.55 -35.58
C GLY A 283 10.90 8.75 -35.96
N LEU A 284 10.80 7.43 -35.83
CA LEU A 284 11.76 6.48 -36.40
C LEU A 284 11.57 6.38 -37.92
N SER A 285 12.65 6.54 -38.68
CA SER A 285 12.66 6.31 -40.13
C SER A 285 12.86 4.81 -40.44
N TRP A 286 12.14 4.29 -41.44
CA TRP A 286 12.42 2.98 -42.05
C TRP A 286 12.93 3.14 -43.48
N SER A 287 13.60 2.14 -44.04
CA SER A 287 13.96 2.14 -45.46
C SER A 287 13.78 0.75 -46.07
N ASN A 288 13.60 0.71 -47.39
CA ASN A 288 13.41 -0.52 -48.16
C ASN A 288 14.70 -1.39 -48.28
N GLY A 289 15.80 -1.03 -47.59
CA GLY A 289 17.15 -1.51 -47.94
C GLY A 289 18.15 -1.75 -46.81
N GLY A 290 17.76 -1.78 -45.52
CA GLY A 290 18.68 -2.21 -44.46
C GLY A 290 18.01 -2.36 -43.11
N ASN A 291 18.16 -3.54 -42.48
CA ASN A 291 17.88 -3.89 -41.07
C ASN A 291 16.74 -3.14 -40.33
N GLY A 292 15.72 -2.68 -41.03
CA GLY A 292 14.64 -1.86 -40.47
C GLY A 292 13.46 -2.73 -40.10
N SER A 293 13.40 -3.16 -38.85
CA SER A 293 12.41 -4.12 -38.34
C SER A 293 10.94 -3.64 -38.44
N VAL A 294 10.69 -2.33 -38.59
CA VAL A 294 9.35 -1.70 -38.54
C VAL A 294 8.49 -1.98 -39.78
N ARG A 295 9.03 -1.82 -40.99
CA ARG A 295 8.26 -2.02 -42.23
C ARG A 295 7.76 -3.47 -42.39
N PRO A 296 8.60 -4.51 -42.18
CA PRO A 296 8.13 -5.89 -42.22
C PRO A 296 7.00 -6.19 -41.21
N ALA A 297 7.03 -5.56 -40.02
CA ALA A 297 5.96 -5.72 -39.03
C ALA A 297 4.63 -5.14 -39.54
N LEU A 298 4.65 -3.97 -40.18
CA LEU A 298 3.46 -3.37 -40.81
C LEU A 298 2.97 -4.16 -42.03
N GLU A 299 3.89 -4.64 -42.89
CA GLU A 299 3.56 -5.47 -44.05
C GLU A 299 2.92 -6.81 -43.64
N ALA A 300 3.28 -7.36 -42.49
CA ALA A 300 2.66 -8.56 -41.95
C ALA A 300 1.17 -8.34 -41.65
N HIS A 301 0.78 -7.16 -41.13
CA HIS A 301 -0.62 -6.83 -40.87
C HIS A 301 -1.42 -6.64 -42.14
N LEU A 302 -0.84 -6.00 -43.16
CA LEU A 302 -1.44 -5.89 -44.49
C LEU A 302 -1.67 -7.27 -45.11
N THR A 303 -0.64 -8.13 -45.08
CA THR A 303 -0.68 -9.47 -45.70
C THR A 303 -1.66 -10.40 -44.99
N LYS A 304 -1.66 -10.40 -43.65
CA LYS A 304 -2.53 -11.28 -42.82
C LYS A 304 -3.93 -10.71 -42.62
N ARG A 305 -4.17 -9.45 -43.02
CA ARG A 305 -5.39 -8.70 -42.70
C ARG A 305 -5.70 -8.69 -41.21
N THR A 306 -4.69 -8.36 -40.40
CA THR A 306 -4.83 -8.31 -38.95
C THR A 306 -5.70 -7.12 -38.56
N MET A 307 -6.72 -7.33 -37.72
CA MET A 307 -7.49 -6.24 -37.13
C MET A 307 -6.65 -5.56 -36.06
N MET A 308 -6.38 -4.27 -36.27
CA MET A 308 -5.53 -3.47 -35.39
C MET A 308 -6.39 -2.56 -34.53
N ILE A 309 -6.11 -2.52 -33.22
CA ILE A 309 -6.68 -1.54 -32.31
C ILE A 309 -5.70 -0.38 -32.18
N LEU A 310 -6.14 0.81 -32.56
CA LEU A 310 -5.30 2.02 -32.56
C LEU A 310 -5.89 3.08 -31.63
N PRO A 311 -5.07 3.73 -30.79
CA PRO A 311 -5.46 4.93 -30.06
C PRO A 311 -5.91 6.05 -31.00
N ILE A 312 -7.06 6.67 -30.69
CA ILE A 312 -7.55 7.87 -31.35
C ILE A 312 -7.29 9.05 -30.43
N ILE A 313 -6.59 10.07 -30.93
CA ILE A 313 -6.10 11.20 -30.13
C ILE A 313 -6.82 12.50 -30.49
N ASP A 314 -7.12 13.35 -29.52
CA ASP A 314 -7.84 14.62 -29.72
C ASP A 314 -7.00 15.86 -29.42
N ALA A 315 -5.92 15.73 -28.64
CA ALA A 315 -5.02 16.82 -28.32
C ALA A 315 -3.54 16.40 -28.31
N VAL A 316 -2.67 17.39 -28.55
CA VAL A 316 -1.22 17.21 -28.57
C VAL A 316 -0.56 18.31 -27.76
N ALA A 317 0.44 17.96 -26.96
CA ALA A 317 1.29 18.90 -26.24
C ALA A 317 2.77 18.58 -26.46
N GLY A 318 3.65 19.57 -26.26
CA GLY A 318 5.09 19.41 -26.43
C GLY A 318 5.55 19.42 -27.89
N GLN A 319 6.85 19.17 -28.10
CA GLN A 319 7.51 19.16 -29.42
C GLN A 319 8.59 18.08 -29.46
N GLY A 320 8.75 17.43 -30.62
CA GLY A 320 9.81 16.44 -30.85
C GLY A 320 9.70 15.25 -29.89
N ALA A 321 10.80 14.93 -29.18
CA ALA A 321 10.89 13.75 -28.32
C ALA A 321 10.05 13.84 -27.03
N ASN A 322 9.52 15.03 -26.74
CA ASN A 322 8.70 15.32 -25.57
C ASN A 322 7.23 15.56 -25.96
N SER A 323 6.81 15.09 -27.14
CA SER A 323 5.40 15.14 -27.51
C SER A 323 4.58 14.23 -26.58
N GLN A 324 3.39 14.68 -26.25
CA GLN A 324 2.40 13.95 -25.48
C GLN A 324 1.07 14.04 -26.21
N PHE A 325 0.31 12.95 -26.22
CA PHE A 325 -0.93 12.83 -26.96
C PHE A 325 -2.08 12.46 -26.02
N LYS A 326 -3.15 13.23 -26.01
CA LYS A 326 -4.33 12.93 -25.20
C LYS A 326 -5.20 11.90 -25.92
N MET A 327 -5.49 10.80 -25.23
CA MET A 327 -6.31 9.70 -25.72
C MET A 327 -7.79 10.08 -25.67
N ALA A 328 -8.52 9.87 -26.76
CA ALA A 328 -9.95 10.12 -26.86
C ALA A 328 -10.77 8.83 -26.90
N ALA A 329 -10.34 7.83 -27.67
CA ALA A 329 -11.06 6.56 -27.85
C ALA A 329 -10.16 5.51 -28.51
N PHE A 330 -10.58 4.24 -28.51
CA PHE A 330 -9.94 3.21 -29.33
C PHE A 330 -10.72 2.96 -30.62
N GLY A 331 -10.02 2.67 -31.71
CA GLY A 331 -10.62 2.31 -32.99
C GLY A 331 -10.08 1.01 -33.57
N LYS A 332 -10.92 0.26 -34.29
CA LYS A 332 -10.56 -0.92 -35.08
C LYS A 332 -10.18 -0.47 -36.49
N PHE A 333 -9.02 -0.90 -36.97
CA PHE A 333 -8.50 -0.55 -38.28
C PHE A 333 -7.93 -1.76 -39.02
N TYR A 334 -7.99 -1.72 -40.35
CA TYR A 334 -7.12 -2.52 -41.19
C TYR A 334 -6.13 -1.61 -41.92
N ILE A 335 -4.93 -2.14 -42.15
CA ILE A 335 -4.08 -1.65 -43.24
C ILE A 335 -4.61 -2.26 -44.53
N VAL A 336 -4.91 -1.42 -45.51
CA VAL A 336 -5.47 -1.85 -46.80
C VAL A 336 -4.56 -1.42 -47.93
N ASP A 337 -4.56 -2.18 -49.02
CA ASP A 337 -3.96 -1.72 -50.25
C ASP A 337 -4.93 -0.75 -50.95
N GLY A 338 -4.73 0.55 -50.72
CA GLY A 338 -5.54 1.61 -51.33
C GLY A 338 -5.31 1.75 -52.85
N HIS A 339 -4.21 1.18 -53.38
CA HIS A 339 -3.84 1.25 -54.79
C HIS A 339 -3.41 -0.13 -55.30
N PRO A 340 -4.34 -1.10 -55.39
CA PRO A 340 -4.00 -2.48 -55.76
C PRO A 340 -3.41 -2.63 -57.16
N ASN A 341 -3.53 -1.58 -58.00
CA ASN A 341 -3.02 -1.52 -59.35
C ASN A 341 -1.65 -0.82 -59.46
N ASP A 342 -1.13 -0.23 -58.38
CA ASP A 342 0.20 0.41 -58.34
C ASP A 342 0.97 -0.05 -57.09
N PRO A 343 1.85 -1.06 -57.21
CA PRO A 343 2.58 -1.63 -56.07
C PRO A 343 3.58 -0.64 -55.43
N ASN A 344 3.81 0.53 -56.05
CA ASN A 344 4.63 1.59 -55.47
C ASN A 344 3.82 2.61 -54.68
N LYS A 345 2.49 2.51 -54.69
CA LYS A 345 1.58 3.52 -54.13
C LYS A 345 0.50 2.96 -53.21
N GLY A 346 0.53 1.68 -52.88
CA GLY A 346 -0.50 1.03 -52.07
C GLY A 346 -0.03 0.61 -50.68
N GLY A 347 -0.86 0.83 -49.66
CA GLY A 347 -0.71 0.23 -48.33
C GLY A 347 0.26 0.95 -47.41
N ILE A 348 1.57 0.85 -47.66
CA ILE A 348 2.62 1.38 -46.77
C ILE A 348 3.76 1.97 -47.59
N SER A 349 4.17 3.21 -47.29
CA SER A 349 5.25 3.89 -48.01
C SER A 349 6.60 3.14 -47.95
N GLN A 350 7.34 3.17 -49.07
CA GLN A 350 8.63 2.47 -49.23
C GLN A 350 9.69 2.90 -48.22
N ASN A 351 9.73 4.20 -47.88
CA ASN A 351 10.64 4.76 -46.89
C ASN A 351 9.84 5.50 -45.81
N GLY A 352 10.37 5.49 -44.59
CA GLY A 352 9.96 6.32 -43.46
C GLY A 352 10.66 7.69 -43.53
N GLY A 353 9.95 8.74 -43.14
CA GLY A 353 10.45 10.12 -43.20
C GLY A 353 9.37 11.13 -43.59
N ARG A 354 9.78 12.26 -44.18
CA ARG A 354 8.88 13.30 -44.69
C ARG A 354 8.04 12.69 -45.83
N ASN A 355 6.71 12.63 -45.67
CA ASN A 355 5.75 12.00 -46.58
C ASN A 355 5.58 10.47 -46.47
N ALA A 356 6.09 9.83 -45.42
CA ALA A 356 5.75 8.42 -45.18
C ALA A 356 4.25 8.27 -44.85
N TYR A 357 3.62 7.17 -45.22
CA TYR A 357 2.18 6.98 -45.08
C TYR A 357 1.77 5.52 -44.84
N ILE A 358 0.57 5.35 -44.29
CA ILE A 358 -0.15 4.08 -44.15
C ILE A 358 -1.60 4.30 -44.62
N ASP A 359 -2.10 3.42 -45.46
CA ASP A 359 -3.50 3.42 -45.91
C ASP A 359 -4.34 2.60 -44.91
N LEU A 360 -5.26 3.27 -44.22
CA LEU A 360 -6.09 2.67 -43.18
C LEU A 360 -7.57 2.72 -43.55
N VAL A 361 -8.33 1.73 -43.11
CA VAL A 361 -9.80 1.77 -43.06
C VAL A 361 -10.27 1.67 -41.62
N TYR A 362 -11.21 2.53 -41.22
CA TYR A 362 -11.82 2.50 -39.90
C TYR A 362 -13.04 1.57 -39.93
N LEU A 363 -12.99 0.51 -39.12
CA LEU A 363 -14.03 -0.52 -39.06
C LEU A 363 -15.07 -0.20 -37.98
N GLY A 364 -14.62 0.50 -36.93
CA GLY A 364 -15.47 1.08 -35.91
C GLY A 364 -14.81 1.17 -34.53
N PRO A 365 -15.57 1.50 -33.47
CA PRO A 365 -15.00 1.66 -32.14
C PRO A 365 -14.44 0.34 -31.59
N ALA A 366 -13.34 0.44 -30.84
CA ALA A 366 -12.66 -0.68 -30.17
C ALA A 366 -12.57 -0.47 -28.67
N ASN A 367 -13.55 0.22 -28.08
CA ASN A 367 -13.49 0.62 -26.67
C ASN A 367 -13.56 -0.57 -25.70
N GLU A 368 -13.88 -1.77 -26.19
CA GLU A 368 -14.24 -2.92 -25.39
C GLU A 368 -13.64 -4.21 -25.97
N SER A 369 -13.08 -5.05 -25.09
CA SER A 369 -12.56 -6.40 -25.32
C SER A 369 -13.10 -7.35 -24.25
N PRO A 370 -13.28 -8.64 -24.59
CA PRO A 370 -13.76 -9.64 -23.64
C PRO A 370 -12.70 -9.90 -22.56
N CYS A 371 -13.05 -9.67 -21.31
CA CYS A 371 -12.26 -10.05 -20.13
C CYS A 371 -13.01 -11.06 -19.30
N LEU A 372 -12.29 -12.01 -18.70
CA LEU A 372 -12.85 -12.75 -17.58
C LEU A 372 -12.95 -11.83 -16.37
N VAL A 373 -14.09 -11.88 -15.72
CA VAL A 373 -14.25 -11.25 -14.41
C VAL A 373 -14.29 -12.36 -13.39
N THR A 374 -13.28 -12.40 -12.54
CA THR A 374 -13.23 -13.32 -11.42
C THR A 374 -14.00 -12.82 -10.21
N ASN A 375 -14.44 -11.55 -10.25
CA ASN A 375 -15.07 -10.83 -9.14
C ASN A 375 -16.30 -10.07 -9.64
N ILE A 376 -17.45 -10.75 -9.75
CA ILE A 376 -18.73 -10.04 -9.70
C ILE A 376 -19.30 -10.32 -8.33
N ASP A 377 -19.48 -9.26 -7.53
CA ASP A 377 -20.36 -9.32 -6.38
C ASP A 377 -21.79 -9.52 -6.91
N PRO A 378 -22.48 -10.64 -6.63
CA PRO A 378 -23.91 -10.67 -6.87
C PRO A 378 -24.54 -9.60 -5.98
N ILE A 379 -25.21 -8.61 -6.59
CA ILE A 379 -26.12 -7.75 -5.84
C ILE A 379 -27.24 -8.65 -5.34
N ASP A 380 -27.33 -8.77 -4.02
CA ASP A 380 -28.40 -9.39 -3.28
C ASP A 380 -29.71 -8.65 -3.60
N ASP A 381 -30.47 -9.16 -4.58
CA ASP A 381 -31.88 -8.80 -4.73
C ASP A 381 -32.67 -9.63 -3.73
N THR A 382 -33.06 -8.95 -2.65
CA THR A 382 -34.02 -9.39 -1.65
C THR A 382 -35.35 -9.83 -2.29
N SER A 383 -35.42 -11.05 -2.80
CA SER A 383 -36.64 -11.87 -2.85
C SER A 383 -36.38 -13.27 -3.40
N ILE A 384 -35.92 -14.20 -2.56
CA ILE A 384 -36.09 -15.64 -2.82
C ILE A 384 -36.92 -16.27 -1.68
N PRO A 385 -38.02 -16.98 -1.99
CA PRO A 385 -38.80 -17.75 -1.01
C PRO A 385 -37.94 -18.85 -0.36
N PRO A 386 -38.34 -19.37 0.81
CA PRO A 386 -37.49 -20.24 1.59
C PRO A 386 -37.23 -21.58 0.89
N GLY A 387 -35.96 -21.90 0.65
CA GLY A 387 -35.49 -23.27 0.45
C GLY A 387 -34.76 -23.52 -0.86
N THR A 388 -33.52 -23.02 -1.00
CA THR A 388 -32.43 -23.68 -1.74
C THR A 388 -31.12 -23.06 -1.29
N GLU A 389 -30.28 -23.82 -0.59
CA GLU A 389 -28.92 -23.41 -0.23
C GLU A 389 -28.09 -23.25 -1.51
N THR A 390 -27.61 -22.04 -1.77
CA THR A 390 -26.58 -21.75 -2.80
C THR A 390 -25.24 -22.32 -2.32
N PRO A 391 -24.46 -23.03 -3.17
CA PRO A 391 -23.11 -23.46 -2.81
C PRO A 391 -22.18 -22.25 -2.67
N GLU A 392 -21.40 -22.20 -1.59
CA GLU A 392 -20.35 -21.20 -1.35
C GLU A 392 -19.37 -21.12 -2.54
N ILE A 393 -19.21 -19.91 -3.09
CA ILE A 393 -18.15 -19.58 -4.04
C ILE A 393 -16.82 -19.64 -3.28
N PRO A 394 -15.78 -20.35 -3.76
CA PRO A 394 -14.48 -20.38 -3.09
C PRO A 394 -13.78 -19.03 -3.24
N THR A 395 -13.90 -18.20 -2.22
CA THR A 395 -13.17 -16.95 -2.00
C THR A 395 -11.70 -17.23 -1.70
N PRO A 396 -10.75 -16.35 -2.10
CA PRO A 396 -9.39 -16.42 -1.60
C PRO A 396 -9.38 -16.26 -0.08
N SER A 397 -8.75 -17.22 0.61
CA SER A 397 -8.54 -17.13 2.06
C SER A 397 -7.42 -16.14 2.33
N VAL A 398 -7.75 -15.03 3.01
CA VAL A 398 -6.81 -14.01 3.47
C VAL A 398 -6.51 -14.24 4.93
N ARG A 399 -5.23 -14.45 5.23
CA ARG A 399 -4.73 -14.56 6.59
C ARG A 399 -4.07 -13.26 7.02
N ILE A 400 -4.52 -12.73 8.14
CA ILE A 400 -4.02 -11.47 8.71
C ILE A 400 -3.42 -11.79 10.08
N PRO A 401 -2.08 -11.90 10.20
CA PRO A 401 -1.43 -12.11 11.49
C PRO A 401 -1.68 -10.92 12.40
N ILE A 402 -1.90 -11.18 13.68
CA ILE A 402 -2.17 -10.17 14.70
C ILE A 402 -1.08 -10.20 15.75
N ARG A 403 -0.61 -9.03 16.18
CA ARG A 403 0.30 -8.90 17.31
C ARG A 403 -0.25 -7.92 18.32
N VAL A 404 -0.47 -8.36 19.55
CA VAL A 404 -0.96 -7.54 20.65
C VAL A 404 0.20 -7.07 21.52
N ASN A 405 0.13 -5.87 22.10
CA ASN A 405 1.15 -5.34 23.03
C ASN A 405 0.69 -5.41 24.49
N PRO A 406 0.94 -6.50 25.23
CA PRO A 406 0.37 -6.66 26.56
C PRO A 406 0.79 -5.56 27.52
N ARG A 407 -0.19 -4.96 28.19
CA ARG A 407 0.00 -4.04 29.31
C ARG A 407 -0.84 -4.46 30.50
N TRP A 408 -0.34 -4.19 31.71
CA TRP A 408 -1.03 -4.47 32.97
C TRP A 408 -0.61 -3.50 34.06
N SER A 409 -1.37 -3.42 35.13
CA SER A 409 -1.13 -2.58 36.29
C SER A 409 -0.49 -3.41 37.40
N GLU A 410 0.52 -2.85 38.04
CA GLU A 410 1.09 -3.41 39.26
C GLU A 410 1.04 -2.39 40.40
N PRO A 411 0.72 -2.84 41.62
CA PRO A 411 0.77 -1.98 42.78
C PRO A 411 2.23 -1.64 43.11
N THR A 412 2.46 -0.38 43.46
CA THR A 412 3.75 0.10 43.95
C THR A 412 3.64 0.61 45.36
N ASN A 413 4.73 0.52 46.12
CA ASN A 413 4.82 1.15 47.43
C ASN A 413 5.37 2.57 47.27
N PRO A 414 4.59 3.62 47.58
CA PRO A 414 5.06 5.00 47.50
C PRO A 414 6.25 5.31 48.43
N ALA A 415 6.49 4.48 49.44
CA ALA A 415 7.61 4.63 50.37
C ALA A 415 8.94 4.04 49.86
N ASP A 416 8.96 3.37 48.71
CA ASP A 416 10.20 2.81 48.15
C ASP A 416 11.08 3.94 47.57
N PRO A 417 12.40 3.93 47.85
CA PRO A 417 13.30 4.95 47.33
C PRO A 417 13.49 4.81 45.82
N ILE A 418 13.81 5.92 45.14
CA ILE A 418 13.82 6.00 43.69
C ILE A 418 15.24 6.20 43.15
N ALA A 419 15.56 5.45 42.10
CA ALA A 419 16.78 5.58 41.31
C ALA A 419 16.46 6.23 39.97
N TYR A 420 16.74 7.53 39.85
CA TYR A 420 16.50 8.32 38.64
C TYR A 420 17.68 8.25 37.66
N GLN A 421 17.44 7.77 36.45
CA GLN A 421 18.32 7.94 35.30
C GLN A 421 17.74 9.00 34.38
N LEU A 422 18.26 10.22 34.44
CA LEU A 422 17.89 11.28 33.52
C LEU A 422 18.68 11.12 32.23
N VAL A 423 17.99 11.04 31.09
CA VAL A 423 18.59 10.97 29.75
C VAL A 423 18.24 12.27 29.04
N VAL A 424 19.20 13.17 28.91
CA VAL A 424 18.96 14.58 28.59
C VAL A 424 19.56 14.93 27.24
N ASP A 425 18.73 15.46 26.35
CA ASP A 425 19.15 15.97 25.06
C ASP A 425 20.06 17.18 25.22
N MET A 426 21.20 17.15 24.54
CA MET A 426 22.17 18.24 24.46
C MET A 426 22.55 18.52 23.00
N SER A 427 21.63 18.30 22.08
CA SER A 427 21.75 18.63 20.66
C SER A 427 21.73 20.15 20.40
N GLY A 428 21.96 20.55 19.15
CA GLY A 428 22.03 21.96 18.76
C GLY A 428 20.73 22.73 18.97
N SER A 429 19.57 22.08 18.79
CA SER A 429 18.24 22.68 18.97
C SER A 429 18.01 23.15 20.41
N MET A 430 18.63 22.48 21.38
CA MET A 430 18.58 22.87 22.79
C MET A 430 19.16 24.28 23.08
N SER A 431 19.92 24.86 22.13
CA SER A 431 20.41 26.24 22.22
C SER A 431 19.44 27.30 21.68
N TRP A 432 18.31 26.89 21.12
CA TRP A 432 17.25 27.80 20.66
C TRP A 432 16.27 28.11 21.80
N ASN A 433 15.36 29.04 21.57
CA ASN A 433 14.23 29.28 22.49
C ASN A 433 13.08 28.28 22.22
N PHE A 434 12.02 28.32 23.03
CA PHE A 434 10.87 27.43 22.87
C PHE A 434 10.08 27.63 21.56
N SER A 435 10.24 28.79 20.91
CA SER A 435 9.65 29.10 19.61
C SER A 435 10.47 28.58 18.42
N GLY A 436 11.62 27.92 18.67
CA GLY A 436 12.50 27.41 17.62
C GLY A 436 13.31 28.50 16.93
N GLU A 437 13.59 29.60 17.64
CA GLU A 437 14.30 30.77 17.13
C GLU A 437 15.74 30.79 17.62
N GLY A 438 16.64 31.27 16.75
CA GLY A 438 18.07 31.39 17.00
C GLY A 438 18.64 32.66 16.38
N THR A 439 19.86 33.03 16.78
CA THR A 439 20.51 34.27 16.31
C THR A 439 21.75 33.91 15.50
N LEU A 440 21.72 34.21 14.20
CA LEU A 440 22.85 34.00 13.28
C LEU A 440 23.73 35.24 13.24
N GLY A 441 25.04 35.01 13.38
CA GLY A 441 26.00 36.09 13.56
C GLY A 441 25.95 36.69 14.97
N GLY A 442 26.91 37.55 15.29
CA GLY A 442 27.07 38.10 16.65
C GLY A 442 28.11 37.37 17.49
N THR A 443 28.43 37.95 18.63
CA THR A 443 29.46 37.46 19.57
C THR A 443 28.79 36.79 20.76
N VAL A 444 29.00 35.49 20.91
CA VAL A 444 28.46 34.68 22.01
C VAL A 444 29.53 34.46 23.08
N GLY A 445 29.23 34.84 24.32
CA GLY A 445 30.10 34.61 25.48
C GLY A 445 29.45 33.70 26.54
N PRO A 446 30.22 33.00 27.39
CA PRO A 446 29.66 32.17 28.46
C PRO A 446 28.80 33.00 29.42
N LEU A 447 27.59 32.53 29.73
CA LEU A 447 26.66 33.18 30.66
C LEU A 447 26.32 34.65 30.26
N LYS A 448 26.39 34.96 28.97
CA LYS A 448 26.10 36.29 28.43
C LYS A 448 25.11 36.20 27.29
N ASP A 449 24.31 37.25 27.15
CA ASP A 449 23.49 37.42 25.97
C ASP A 449 24.40 37.67 24.75
N THR A 450 24.00 37.15 23.59
CA THR A 450 24.68 37.38 22.32
C THR A 450 24.57 38.85 21.94
N THR A 451 25.71 39.47 21.63
CA THR A 451 25.74 40.86 21.15
C THR A 451 25.91 40.90 19.64
N GLY A 452 25.02 41.61 18.95
CA GLY A 452 24.96 41.63 17.48
C GLY A 452 24.31 40.36 16.89
N GLY A 453 24.26 40.28 15.56
CA GLY A 453 23.60 39.18 14.84
C GLY A 453 22.13 39.46 14.48
N THR A 454 21.52 38.51 13.80
CA THR A 454 20.14 38.58 13.29
C THR A 454 19.36 37.37 13.73
N ASN A 455 18.13 37.57 14.21
CA ASN A 455 17.24 36.49 14.64
C ASN A 455 16.54 35.83 13.46
N TRP A 456 16.44 34.51 13.50
CA TRP A 456 15.81 33.68 12.48
C TRP A 456 14.98 32.58 13.12
N ARG A 457 13.97 32.10 12.39
CA ARG A 457 13.30 30.85 12.72
C ARG A 457 14.17 29.70 12.23
N CYS A 458 14.73 28.94 13.18
CA CYS A 458 15.66 27.86 12.90
C CYS A 458 14.98 26.50 12.78
N GLU A 459 13.82 26.34 13.41
CA GLU A 459 13.07 25.08 13.39
C GLU A 459 12.04 25.07 12.26
N TYR A 460 12.11 24.05 11.40
CA TYR A 460 11.26 23.92 10.22
C TYR A 460 9.79 23.69 10.58
N ALA A 461 9.53 22.83 11.56
CA ALA A 461 8.18 22.42 11.96
C ALA A 461 7.47 23.43 12.87
N ASN A 462 8.19 24.42 13.42
CA ASN A 462 7.64 25.36 14.40
C ASN A 462 6.88 26.50 13.70
N LYS A 463 5.69 26.83 14.23
CA LYS A 463 4.76 27.83 13.66
C LYS A 463 5.04 29.27 14.11
N SER A 464 6.20 29.58 14.68
CA SER A 464 6.53 31.00 14.95
C SER A 464 6.46 31.78 13.63
N ASN A 465 5.64 32.83 13.63
CA ASN A 465 5.52 33.78 12.51
C ASN A 465 6.35 35.05 12.76
N ASN A 466 7.15 35.09 13.82
CA ASN A 466 7.91 36.28 14.22
C ASN A 466 9.14 36.52 13.33
N TYR A 467 9.72 35.45 12.76
CA TYR A 467 10.94 35.50 11.97
C TYR A 467 10.85 34.58 10.75
N GLU A 468 11.59 34.93 9.69
CA GLU A 468 11.72 34.11 8.49
C GLU A 468 12.50 32.82 8.80
N TYR A 469 12.13 31.73 8.11
CA TYR A 469 12.82 30.44 8.24
C TYR A 469 14.20 30.46 7.59
N LYS A 470 15.19 29.89 8.29
CA LYS A 470 16.55 29.73 7.78
C LYS A 470 17.10 28.33 8.03
N ASP A 471 17.39 27.63 6.94
CA ASP A 471 17.94 26.27 6.96
C ASP A 471 19.40 26.21 7.48
N SER A 472 20.15 27.32 7.42
CA SER A 472 21.54 27.37 7.88
C SER A 472 21.71 27.39 9.42
N CYS A 473 20.63 27.30 10.18
CA CYS A 473 20.71 27.21 11.63
C CYS A 473 21.19 25.83 12.07
N GLN A 474 22.36 25.75 12.70
CA GLN A 474 22.94 24.49 13.19
C GLN A 474 22.89 24.32 14.72
N GLY A 475 22.34 25.30 15.45
CA GLY A 475 22.42 25.36 16.90
C GLY A 475 23.85 25.61 17.40
N GLY A 476 24.05 25.56 18.72
CA GLY A 476 25.37 25.73 19.33
C GLY A 476 26.05 27.05 19.01
N PRO A 477 27.32 27.05 18.53
CA PRO A 477 28.12 28.26 18.43
C PRO A 477 27.61 29.27 17.39
N ASN A 478 26.87 28.82 16.39
CA ASN A 478 26.57 29.65 15.21
C ASN A 478 25.16 30.22 15.20
N SER A 479 24.21 29.62 15.93
CA SER A 479 22.80 30.02 15.89
C SER A 479 22.07 29.91 17.24
N SER A 480 22.78 30.00 18.38
CA SER A 480 22.13 30.04 19.71
C SER A 480 21.22 31.25 19.85
N TRP A 481 20.10 31.12 20.56
CA TRP A 481 19.22 32.26 20.86
C TRP A 481 19.99 33.33 21.63
N TRP A 482 19.80 34.60 21.25
CA TRP A 482 20.57 35.71 21.80
C TRP A 482 20.47 35.81 23.32
N LYS A 483 19.29 35.60 23.90
CA LYS A 483 19.10 35.67 25.34
C LYS A 483 19.33 34.32 26.00
N TYR A 484 20.44 34.15 26.73
CA TYR A 484 20.86 32.82 27.17
C TYR A 484 19.91 32.19 28.20
N THR A 485 19.19 33.01 28.97
CA THR A 485 18.19 32.59 29.95
C THR A 485 16.86 32.12 29.34
N GLU A 486 16.67 32.33 28.03
CA GLU A 486 15.47 31.89 27.30
C GLU A 486 15.71 30.63 26.47
N ARG A 487 16.94 30.09 26.49
CA ARG A 487 17.31 28.88 25.76
C ARG A 487 16.67 27.64 26.40
N ARG A 488 16.29 26.65 25.59
CA ARG A 488 15.71 25.37 26.05
C ARG A 488 16.61 24.70 27.09
N VAL A 489 17.92 24.60 26.82
CA VAL A 489 18.90 24.02 27.76
C VAL A 489 18.94 24.74 29.11
N TYR A 490 18.80 26.07 29.14
CA TYR A 490 18.75 26.82 30.40
C TYR A 490 17.53 26.38 31.21
N VAL A 491 16.35 26.44 30.59
CA VAL A 491 15.08 26.07 31.22
C VAL A 491 15.10 24.62 31.72
N THR A 492 15.60 23.69 30.90
CA THR A 492 15.74 22.27 31.27
C THR A 492 16.68 22.10 32.47
N LYS A 493 17.84 22.77 32.49
CA LYS A 493 18.76 22.69 33.62
C LYS A 493 18.14 23.27 34.89
N GLN A 494 17.41 24.39 34.82
CA GLN A 494 16.72 24.94 36.00
C GLN A 494 15.64 24.00 36.54
N ALA A 495 14.88 23.36 35.65
CA ALA A 495 13.86 22.39 36.04
C ALA A 495 14.47 21.15 36.70
N ILE A 496 15.59 20.64 36.18
CA ILE A 496 16.30 19.51 36.79
C ILE A 496 16.93 19.91 38.14
N ARG A 497 17.46 21.12 38.29
CA ARG A 497 17.94 21.63 39.59
C ARG A 497 16.85 21.55 40.66
N SER A 498 15.65 22.02 40.31
CA SER A 498 14.49 21.94 41.20
C SER A 498 14.20 20.49 41.58
N LEU A 499 14.21 19.56 40.62
CA LEU A 499 14.03 18.13 40.89
C LEU A 499 15.10 17.54 41.82
N VAL A 500 16.37 17.94 41.67
CA VAL A 500 17.49 17.47 42.53
C VAL A 500 17.34 17.97 43.96
N GLU A 501 16.98 19.24 44.13
CA GLU A 501 16.70 19.84 45.45
C GLU A 501 15.57 19.10 46.17
N ASP A 502 14.63 18.59 45.39
CA ASP A 502 13.43 17.89 45.82
C ASP A 502 13.61 16.37 46.05
N LEU A 503 14.79 15.79 45.79
CA LEU A 503 15.02 14.36 46.03
C LEU A 503 14.83 13.99 47.51
N ASN A 504 14.17 12.86 47.78
CA ASN A 504 14.10 12.31 49.13
C ASN A 504 15.50 11.83 49.58
N PRO A 505 15.75 11.68 50.90
CA PRO A 505 17.09 11.38 51.42
C PRO A 505 17.75 10.11 50.88
N GLU A 506 16.96 9.10 50.49
CA GLU A 506 17.47 7.84 49.93
C GLU A 506 17.35 7.75 48.41
N ASP A 507 16.71 8.72 47.77
CA ASP A 507 16.64 8.76 46.31
C ASP A 507 18.04 9.04 45.75
N MET A 508 18.33 8.46 44.59
CA MET A 508 19.60 8.66 43.91
C MET A 508 19.37 8.99 42.44
N MET A 509 20.32 9.69 41.85
CA MET A 509 20.24 10.15 40.47
C MET A 509 21.54 9.92 39.70
N ARG A 510 21.42 9.73 38.39
CA ARG A 510 22.51 9.78 37.43
C ARG A 510 22.03 10.37 36.10
N TYR A 511 22.91 11.07 35.40
CA TYR A 511 22.62 11.73 34.13
C TYR A 511 23.32 11.03 32.97
N THR A 512 22.64 10.97 31.84
CA THR A 512 23.19 10.61 30.53
C THR A 512 22.84 11.74 29.57
N ALA A 513 23.81 12.54 29.16
CA ALA A 513 23.62 13.49 28.07
C ALA A 513 23.89 12.83 26.73
N PHE A 514 23.22 13.29 25.67
CA PHE A 514 23.43 12.79 24.32
C PHE A 514 23.46 13.90 23.27
N SER A 515 24.36 13.75 22.30
CA SER A 515 24.63 14.68 21.19
C SER A 515 25.66 14.02 20.25
N THR A 516 25.69 14.38 18.96
CA THR A 516 26.72 13.89 18.02
C THR A 516 28.08 14.60 18.12
N ARG A 517 28.29 15.41 19.15
CA ARG A 517 29.55 16.13 19.30
C ARG A 517 30.66 15.22 19.82
N GLY A 518 31.87 15.42 19.31
CA GLY A 518 33.06 14.66 19.69
C GLY A 518 33.90 15.28 20.82
N ASP A 519 33.46 16.40 21.40
CA ASP A 519 34.17 17.15 22.43
C ASP A 519 33.61 16.94 23.86
N ASP A 520 34.40 17.31 24.86
CA ASP A 520 34.00 17.36 26.28
C ASP A 520 33.49 16.02 26.87
N GLY A 521 34.19 14.92 26.57
CA GLY A 521 33.97 13.62 27.23
C GLY A 521 32.75 12.84 26.71
N PHE A 522 32.19 13.22 25.56
CA PHE A 522 31.21 12.40 24.85
C PHE A 522 31.91 11.20 24.21
N SER A 523 31.45 10.00 24.54
CA SER A 523 31.89 8.72 23.94
C SER A 523 30.67 8.07 23.29
N SER A 524 30.81 7.68 22.02
CA SER A 524 29.69 7.13 21.23
C SER A 524 28.44 8.01 21.33
N ASN A 525 28.62 9.34 21.20
CA ASN A 525 27.57 10.34 21.25
C ASN A 525 26.82 10.47 22.59
N THR A 526 27.40 9.97 23.69
CA THR A 526 26.82 10.07 25.04
C THR A 526 27.86 10.45 26.10
N LYS A 527 27.43 11.14 27.16
CA LYS A 527 28.24 11.46 28.35
C LYS A 527 27.47 11.07 29.61
N VAL A 528 28.08 10.29 30.48
CA VAL A 528 27.43 9.82 31.73
C VAL A 528 28.10 10.47 32.92
N VAL A 529 27.31 11.12 33.77
CA VAL A 529 27.79 11.77 35.00
C VAL A 529 26.80 11.56 36.14
N PRO A 530 27.26 11.45 37.40
CA PRO A 530 28.65 11.37 37.82
C PRO A 530 29.34 10.08 37.34
N SER A 531 30.66 10.15 37.16
CA SER A 531 31.48 8.97 36.82
C SER A 531 31.51 7.94 37.95
N SER A 532 31.33 8.38 39.20
CA SER A 532 31.28 7.55 40.40
C SER A 532 30.05 6.63 40.49
N GLY A 533 28.99 6.86 39.70
CA GLY A 533 27.78 6.06 39.73
C GLY A 533 26.53 6.85 40.09
N PHE A 534 25.47 6.15 40.49
CA PHE A 534 24.30 6.76 41.10
C PHE A 534 24.68 7.34 42.47
N THR A 535 24.14 8.52 42.79
CA THR A 535 24.41 9.21 44.05
C THR A 535 23.19 9.95 44.57
N SER A 536 23.10 10.10 45.90
CA SER A 536 22.16 10.98 46.58
C SER A 536 22.78 12.35 46.95
N ASP A 537 24.06 12.57 46.65
CA ASP A 537 24.76 13.83 46.90
C ASP A 537 24.23 14.94 45.96
N LYS A 538 23.33 15.76 46.51
CA LYS A 538 22.73 16.90 45.81
C LYS A 538 23.77 17.90 45.31
N ALA A 539 24.83 18.17 46.07
CA ALA A 539 25.86 19.14 45.67
C ALA A 539 26.67 18.61 44.47
N LEU A 540 27.01 17.32 44.48
CA LEU A 540 27.64 16.68 43.33
C LEU A 540 26.70 16.71 42.11
N LEU A 541 25.43 16.37 42.27
CA LEU A 541 24.45 16.39 41.16
C LEU A 541 24.26 17.79 40.56
N LEU A 542 24.18 18.82 41.41
CA LEU A 542 24.04 20.23 41.00
C LEU A 542 25.30 20.80 40.33
N SER A 543 26.50 20.30 40.68
CA SER A 543 27.73 20.69 39.98
C SER A 543 27.89 19.98 38.63
N GLN A 544 27.50 18.71 38.54
CA GLN A 544 27.61 17.94 37.29
C GLN A 544 26.68 18.46 36.19
N ILE A 545 25.49 18.95 36.54
CA ILE A 545 24.54 19.46 35.55
C ILE A 545 25.03 20.71 34.79
N ASP A 546 25.89 21.54 35.39
CA ASP A 546 26.46 22.68 34.69
C ASP A 546 27.36 22.25 33.54
N SER A 547 28.23 21.28 33.79
CA SER A 547 29.13 20.71 32.78
C SER A 547 28.43 19.83 31.73
N LEU A 548 27.14 19.55 31.92
CA LEU A 548 26.38 18.66 31.04
C LEU A 548 26.10 19.36 29.71
N GLY A 549 26.76 18.93 28.63
CA GLY A 549 26.49 19.45 27.30
C GLY A 549 27.03 20.86 27.02
N TRP A 550 27.88 21.43 27.88
CA TRP A 550 28.40 22.80 27.71
C TRP A 550 29.36 22.94 26.51
N ILE A 551 29.51 24.14 25.95
CA ILE A 551 30.43 24.43 24.84
C ILE A 551 31.27 25.65 25.14
N ASN A 552 32.60 25.53 25.06
CA ASN A 552 33.57 26.58 25.42
C ASN A 552 33.26 27.19 26.80
N ASN A 553 33.01 26.33 27.80
CA ASN A 553 32.63 26.69 29.17
C ASN A 553 31.30 27.46 29.30
N ASP A 554 30.46 27.51 28.25
CA ASP A 554 29.09 28.01 28.35
C ASP A 554 28.11 26.86 28.64
N PRO A 555 27.56 26.77 29.87
CA PRO A 555 26.64 25.70 30.25
C PRO A 555 25.29 25.78 29.53
N TYR A 556 24.96 26.90 28.89
CA TYR A 556 23.69 27.11 28.22
C TYR A 556 23.84 27.16 26.70
N ARG A 557 24.82 26.42 26.17
CA ARG A 557 25.05 26.24 24.75
C ARG A 557 25.44 24.80 24.46
N THR A 558 24.79 24.22 23.47
CA THR A 558 24.76 22.80 23.11
C THR A 558 24.81 22.65 21.58
N SER A 559 25.32 21.54 21.03
CA SER A 559 25.53 21.38 19.58
C SER A 559 25.34 19.93 19.17
N GLY A 560 25.33 19.66 17.87
CA GLY A 560 25.22 18.30 17.31
C GLY A 560 23.79 17.86 17.05
N GLY A 561 23.63 16.67 16.47
CA GLY A 561 22.33 16.04 16.22
C GLY A 561 21.76 15.35 17.46
N THR A 562 20.68 14.59 17.24
CA THR A 562 19.83 13.99 18.28
C THR A 562 19.93 12.45 18.26
N PRO A 563 20.99 11.86 18.85
CA PRO A 563 21.24 10.41 18.88
C PRO A 563 20.44 9.67 19.97
N GLY A 564 19.11 9.80 19.93
CA GLY A 564 18.19 9.10 20.84
C GLY A 564 18.43 7.59 20.97
N PRO A 565 18.69 6.82 19.89
CA PRO A 565 19.01 5.39 19.99
C PRO A 565 20.24 5.09 20.83
N GLN A 566 21.33 5.84 20.63
CA GLN A 566 22.56 5.64 21.41
C GLN A 566 22.38 6.05 22.87
N ALA A 567 21.60 7.10 23.12
CA ALA A 567 21.25 7.55 24.45
C ALA A 567 20.52 6.47 25.25
N LEU A 568 19.50 5.83 24.67
CA LEU A 568 18.75 4.75 25.32
C LEU A 568 19.54 3.45 25.40
N SER A 569 20.34 3.11 24.38
CA SER A 569 21.30 2.00 24.46
C SER A 569 22.27 2.18 25.64
N LYS A 570 22.77 3.41 25.84
CA LYS A 570 23.62 3.74 26.99
C LYS A 570 22.83 3.66 28.29
N ALA A 571 21.62 4.24 28.36
CA ALA A 571 20.76 4.19 29.53
C ALA A 571 20.49 2.75 30.00
N ARG A 572 20.29 1.81 29.07
CA ARG A 572 20.18 0.37 29.35
C ARG A 572 21.38 -0.15 30.15
N SER A 573 22.60 0.18 29.69
CA SER A 573 23.83 -0.25 30.35
C SER A 573 24.04 0.38 31.73
N ILE A 574 23.44 1.55 31.98
CA ILE A 574 23.56 2.27 33.26
C ILE A 574 22.49 1.79 34.26
N ILE A 575 21.26 1.57 33.82
CA ILE A 575 20.17 1.02 34.65
C ILE A 575 20.50 -0.38 35.17
N SER A 576 21.25 -1.19 34.43
CA SER A 576 21.73 -2.48 34.93
C SER A 576 22.77 -2.35 36.07
N GLN A 577 23.37 -1.18 36.25
CA GLN A 577 24.31 -0.88 37.34
C GLN A 577 23.61 -0.27 38.56
N THR A 578 22.30 -0.06 38.52
CA THR A 578 21.55 0.50 39.64
C THR A 578 21.63 -0.43 40.86
N PRO A 579 22.01 0.08 42.04
CA PRO A 579 21.95 -0.69 43.28
C PRO A 579 20.58 -1.34 43.50
N ALA A 580 20.57 -2.58 44.00
CA ALA A 580 19.32 -3.31 44.21
C ALA A 580 18.50 -2.75 45.40
N THR A 581 19.19 -2.30 46.45
CA THR A 581 18.59 -1.80 47.69
C THR A 581 19.27 -0.54 48.19
N SER A 582 18.53 0.31 48.88
CA SER A 582 19.03 1.50 49.57
C SER A 582 19.81 1.12 50.83
N PRO A 583 20.50 2.08 51.47
CA PRO A 583 21.18 1.85 52.75
C PRO A 583 20.26 1.34 53.87
N SER A 584 18.95 1.60 53.80
CA SER A 584 17.95 1.06 54.74
C SER A 584 17.41 -0.32 54.36
N GLY A 585 17.93 -0.94 53.29
CA GLY A 585 17.50 -2.26 52.81
C GLY A 585 16.23 -2.24 51.97
N ARG A 586 15.66 -1.07 51.68
CA ARG A 586 14.47 -0.94 50.81
C ARG A 586 14.87 -1.10 49.35
N LYS A 587 14.03 -1.75 48.56
CA LYS A 587 14.27 -1.95 47.13
C LYS A 587 14.14 -0.63 46.37
N TYR A 588 15.06 -0.38 45.43
CA TYR A 588 14.95 0.80 44.58
C TYR A 588 13.94 0.62 43.45
N ARG A 589 13.11 1.64 43.25
CA ARG A 589 12.32 1.81 42.02
C ARG A 589 13.17 2.50 40.96
N LYS A 590 13.24 1.93 39.76
CA LYS A 590 14.11 2.42 38.70
C LYS A 590 13.31 3.27 37.71
N VAL A 591 13.67 4.54 37.60
CA VAL A 591 12.96 5.51 36.77
C VAL A 591 13.91 6.11 35.76
N VAL A 592 13.60 5.98 34.48
CA VAL A 592 14.28 6.66 33.38
C VAL A 592 13.42 7.85 32.96
N ILE A 593 14.01 9.04 32.85
CA ILE A 593 13.33 10.21 32.30
C ILE A 593 14.09 10.64 31.04
N TYR A 594 13.52 10.37 29.88
CA TYR A 594 14.05 10.78 28.58
C TYR A 594 13.52 12.17 28.21
N ILE A 595 14.40 13.16 28.14
CA ILE A 595 14.06 14.57 27.89
C ILE A 595 14.65 14.95 26.54
N THR A 596 13.81 15.42 25.61
CA THR A 596 14.23 15.83 24.26
C THR A 596 13.41 16.99 23.72
N ASP A 597 14.03 17.82 22.89
CA ASP A 597 13.39 18.90 22.13
C ASP A 597 13.46 18.67 20.61
N GLY A 598 13.99 17.53 20.16
CA GLY A 598 14.31 17.30 18.76
C GLY A 598 13.94 15.90 18.29
N VAL A 599 13.77 15.77 16.97
CA VAL A 599 13.50 14.49 16.33
C VAL A 599 14.79 13.67 16.30
N ALA A 600 14.74 12.41 16.76
CA ALA A 600 15.89 11.52 16.66
C ALA A 600 16.32 11.37 15.20
N ASN A 601 17.59 11.66 14.89
CA ASN A 601 18.06 11.82 13.50
C ASN A 601 19.46 11.22 13.26
N VAL A 602 19.93 10.41 14.20
CA VAL A 602 21.22 9.71 14.14
C VAL A 602 20.96 8.22 14.36
N PHE A 603 21.50 7.41 13.46
CA PHE A 603 21.43 5.96 13.54
C PHE A 603 22.14 5.43 14.80
N LEU A 604 21.82 4.19 15.18
CA LEU A 604 22.44 3.54 16.34
C LEU A 604 23.97 3.41 16.22
N ASN A 605 24.50 3.34 15.00
CA ASN A 605 25.95 3.31 14.73
C ASN A 605 26.62 4.70 14.83
N GLY A 606 25.86 5.77 15.07
CA GLY A 606 26.34 7.14 15.22
C GLY A 606 26.36 7.99 13.95
N THR A 607 25.95 7.45 12.79
CA THR A 607 25.89 8.24 11.54
C THR A 607 24.56 9.00 11.43
N SER A 608 24.57 10.20 10.84
CA SER A 608 23.34 10.97 10.62
C SER A 608 22.45 10.33 9.56
N ASN A 609 21.14 10.28 9.80
CA ASN A 609 20.17 9.83 8.81
C ASN A 609 19.59 11.00 8.02
N GLN A 610 20.24 11.35 6.91
CA GLN A 610 19.77 12.41 6.02
C GLN A 610 18.45 12.07 5.30
N ALA A 611 17.98 10.81 5.41
CA ALA A 611 16.70 10.34 4.88
C ALA A 611 16.49 10.68 3.39
N ARG A 612 17.56 10.59 2.59
CA ARG A 612 17.54 10.90 1.15
C ARG A 612 16.74 9.89 0.33
N ASP A 613 16.56 8.70 0.88
CA ASP A 613 15.91 7.56 0.23
C ASP A 613 14.38 7.60 0.33
N ASN A 614 13.81 8.20 1.38
CA ASN A 614 12.36 8.33 1.57
C ASN A 614 11.85 9.78 1.64
N CYS A 615 12.73 10.76 1.79
CA CYS A 615 12.42 12.19 1.82
C CYS A 615 13.40 13.00 0.95
N GLY A 616 13.65 12.51 -0.27
CA GLY A 616 14.57 13.13 -1.23
C GLY A 616 14.12 14.48 -1.77
N ASP A 617 12.82 14.78 -1.68
CA ASP A 617 12.15 16.02 -2.05
C ASP A 617 12.40 17.17 -1.06
N ARG A 618 12.79 16.87 0.19
CA ARG A 618 13.06 17.86 1.25
C ARG A 618 14.54 18.21 1.35
N SER A 619 14.88 19.38 1.88
CA SER A 619 16.27 19.66 2.26
C SER A 619 16.78 18.68 3.33
N VAL A 620 18.10 18.54 3.48
CA VAL A 620 18.70 17.67 4.52
C VAL A 620 18.21 18.06 5.90
N THR A 621 18.24 19.36 6.23
CA THR A 621 17.79 19.87 7.53
C THR A 621 16.30 19.65 7.74
N ALA A 622 15.46 19.84 6.72
CA ALA A 622 14.03 19.56 6.83
C ALA A 622 13.78 18.08 7.11
N ALA A 623 14.46 17.16 6.42
CA ALA A 623 14.31 15.72 6.63
C ALA A 623 14.83 15.25 8.01
N LEU A 624 15.90 15.86 8.52
CA LEU A 624 16.43 15.56 9.86
C LEU A 624 15.47 15.96 10.99
N ASN A 625 14.59 16.95 10.74
CA ASN A 625 13.59 17.43 11.70
C ASN A 625 12.17 16.90 11.43
N SER A 626 12.04 15.97 10.49
CA SER A 626 10.75 15.42 10.04
C SER A 626 10.58 13.99 10.56
N PRO A 627 9.67 13.71 11.50
CA PRO A 627 9.53 12.38 12.10
C PRO A 627 9.16 11.28 11.09
N ASP A 628 8.33 11.60 10.09
CA ASP A 628 7.98 10.71 8.99
C ASP A 628 9.21 10.19 8.22
N CYS A 629 10.25 11.00 8.12
CA CYS A 629 11.51 10.63 7.46
C CYS A 629 12.40 9.70 8.32
N GLN A 630 12.14 9.63 9.63
CA GLN A 630 12.98 8.95 10.62
C GLN A 630 12.35 7.68 11.21
N ILE A 631 11.20 7.26 10.69
CA ILE A 631 10.43 6.06 11.08
C ILE A 631 10.50 4.98 10.01
N GLY A 632 10.52 3.73 10.44
CA GLY A 632 10.61 2.55 9.59
C GLY A 632 12.04 2.07 9.40
N LEU A 633 12.28 1.46 8.24
CA LEU A 633 13.56 0.86 7.84
C LEU A 633 14.12 1.62 6.63
N THR A 634 15.44 1.57 6.44
CA THR A 634 16.08 1.98 5.18
C THR A 634 15.92 0.90 4.13
N ALA A 635 16.23 1.20 2.87
CA ALA A 635 16.31 0.20 1.79
C ALA A 635 17.29 -0.96 2.10
N THR A 636 18.29 -0.71 2.96
CA THR A 636 19.26 -1.72 3.44
C THR A 636 18.82 -2.43 4.72
N ASN A 637 17.54 -2.32 5.09
CA ASN A 637 16.94 -2.94 6.27
C ASN A 637 17.54 -2.47 7.61
N GLN A 638 18.12 -1.25 7.64
CA GLN A 638 18.59 -0.63 8.87
C GLN A 638 17.44 0.14 9.54
N MET A 639 17.26 -0.04 10.85
CA MET A 639 16.28 0.74 11.61
C MET A 639 16.62 2.23 11.56
N ARG A 640 15.66 3.04 11.12
CA ARG A 640 15.77 4.49 11.19
C ARG A 640 15.76 4.97 12.65
N PRO A 641 16.25 6.19 12.92
CA PRO A 641 16.52 6.63 14.29
C PRO A 641 15.34 6.54 15.25
N ILE A 642 14.10 6.90 14.88
CA ILE A 642 12.95 6.78 15.80
C ILE A 642 12.64 5.31 16.06
N THR A 643 12.63 4.47 15.02
CA THR A 643 12.43 3.01 15.15
C THR A 643 13.49 2.37 16.06
N ALA A 644 14.76 2.73 15.86
CA ALA A 644 15.87 2.23 16.67
C ALA A 644 15.78 2.71 18.12
N MET A 645 15.30 3.94 18.35
CA MET A 645 15.08 4.48 19.68
C MET A 645 14.01 3.68 20.44
N ILE A 646 12.88 3.38 19.79
CA ILE A 646 11.82 2.53 20.35
C ILE A 646 12.35 1.12 20.65
N ASP A 647 13.10 0.51 19.73
CA ASP A 647 13.74 -0.80 19.93
C ASP A 647 14.67 -0.80 21.17
N GLN A 648 15.47 0.25 21.35
CA GLN A 648 16.32 0.36 22.54
C GLN A 648 15.52 0.55 23.84
N ALA A 649 14.44 1.34 23.82
CA ALA A 649 13.55 1.48 24.96
C ALA A 649 12.92 0.13 25.36
N ASN A 650 12.45 -0.63 24.36
CA ASN A 650 11.90 -1.97 24.54
C ASN A 650 12.94 -2.92 25.16
N LYS A 651 14.20 -2.87 24.71
CA LYS A 651 15.29 -3.64 25.31
C LYS A 651 15.60 -3.27 26.77
N ILE A 652 15.32 -2.04 27.20
CA ILE A 652 15.40 -1.65 28.62
C ILE A 652 14.25 -2.32 29.39
N LYS A 653 13.01 -2.16 28.90
CA LYS A 653 11.79 -2.72 29.51
C LYS A 653 11.80 -4.26 29.59
N GLU A 654 12.40 -4.93 28.61
CA GLU A 654 12.57 -6.38 28.61
C GLU A 654 13.64 -6.87 29.59
N ALA A 655 14.76 -6.13 29.69
CA ALA A 655 15.86 -6.49 30.58
C ALA A 655 15.51 -6.28 32.06
N ASP A 656 14.69 -5.27 32.35
CA ASP A 656 14.19 -4.98 33.68
C ASP A 656 12.70 -4.63 33.61
N LYS A 657 11.85 -5.59 33.98
CA LYS A 657 10.39 -5.44 33.92
C LYS A 657 9.85 -4.39 34.90
N GLU A 658 10.66 -3.96 35.87
CA GLU A 658 10.26 -3.00 36.89
C GLU A 658 10.69 -1.56 36.57
N VAL A 659 11.40 -1.36 35.46
CA VAL A 659 11.81 -0.02 35.02
C VAL A 659 10.61 0.81 34.52
N GLU A 660 10.59 2.07 34.89
CA GLU A 660 9.58 3.04 34.46
C GLU A 660 10.26 4.06 33.54
N ILE A 661 9.85 4.14 32.27
CA ILE A 661 10.39 5.11 31.31
C ILE A 661 9.34 6.21 31.11
N TYR A 662 9.70 7.41 31.54
CA TYR A 662 8.97 8.64 31.27
C TYR A 662 9.64 9.39 30.14
N VAL A 663 8.84 10.09 29.33
CA VAL A 663 9.33 10.93 28.24
C VAL A 663 8.83 12.35 28.43
N LEU A 664 9.71 13.33 28.28
CA LEU A 664 9.38 14.75 28.25
C LEU A 664 9.77 15.34 26.89
N ALA A 665 8.76 15.58 26.07
CA ALA A 665 8.86 16.23 24.77
C ALA A 665 8.76 17.75 24.95
N MET A 666 9.78 18.50 24.55
CA MET A 666 9.86 19.95 24.78
C MET A 666 9.66 20.76 23.51
N ALA A 667 9.27 22.02 23.69
CA ALA A 667 9.20 23.04 22.65
C ALA A 667 8.33 22.66 21.42
N GLY A 668 7.27 21.87 21.64
CA GLY A 668 6.37 21.44 20.58
C GLY A 668 6.99 20.44 19.60
N VAL A 669 8.06 19.73 20.00
CA VAL A 669 8.61 18.63 19.19
C VAL A 669 7.54 17.58 18.91
N ALA A 670 7.53 17.08 17.69
CA ALA A 670 6.61 16.03 17.29
C ALA A 670 6.78 14.78 18.17
N THR A 671 5.66 14.19 18.58
CA THR A 671 5.63 13.08 19.54
C THR A 671 5.63 11.71 18.89
N ASP A 672 5.71 11.62 17.56
CA ASP A 672 5.79 10.37 16.81
C ASP A 672 6.91 9.48 17.38
N GLY A 673 6.56 8.28 17.85
CA GLY A 673 7.50 7.36 18.47
C GLY A 673 7.85 7.61 19.94
N LEU A 674 7.71 8.84 20.45
CA LEU A 674 8.06 9.16 21.85
C LEU A 674 7.15 8.47 22.87
N GLY A 675 5.85 8.35 22.57
CA GLY A 675 4.92 7.57 23.39
C GLY A 675 5.27 6.07 23.48
N TRP A 676 6.04 5.56 22.51
CA TRP A 676 6.50 4.17 22.46
C TRP A 676 7.83 3.94 23.17
N VAL A 677 8.61 5.01 23.33
CA VAL A 677 9.78 5.01 24.23
C VAL A 677 9.34 4.93 25.68
N ALA A 678 8.27 5.65 26.03
CA ALA A 678 7.68 5.59 27.35
C ALA A 678 7.19 4.16 27.70
N SER A 679 7.15 3.82 28.99
CA SER A 679 6.56 2.55 29.43
C SER A 679 5.05 2.52 29.21
N ASP A 680 4.40 3.68 29.25
CA ASP A 680 2.99 3.85 28.91
C ASP A 680 2.75 5.19 28.21
N GLN A 681 1.70 5.29 27.39
CA GLN A 681 1.36 6.55 26.70
C GLN A 681 1.05 7.67 27.70
N SER A 682 0.50 7.35 28.88
CA SER A 682 0.28 8.31 29.96
C SER A 682 1.57 8.81 30.62
N MET A 683 2.73 8.23 30.30
CA MET A 683 4.05 8.64 30.80
C MET A 683 4.81 9.53 29.81
N LEU A 684 4.18 9.89 28.69
CA LEU A 684 4.64 10.96 27.81
C LEU A 684 4.06 12.30 28.28
N TYR A 685 4.94 13.24 28.58
CA TYR A 685 4.61 14.62 28.93
C TYR A 685 5.10 15.56 27.84
N THR A 686 4.33 16.60 27.54
CA THR A 686 4.69 17.65 26.61
C THR A 686 4.89 18.98 27.35
N ALA A 687 5.86 19.77 26.90
CA ALA A 687 6.15 21.08 27.44
C ALA A 687 6.41 22.08 26.31
N ASP A 688 5.34 22.69 25.80
CA ASP A 688 5.42 23.64 24.68
C ASP A 688 5.87 25.04 25.11
N LYS A 689 5.93 25.29 26.42
CA LYS A 689 6.31 26.58 27.01
C LYS A 689 7.37 26.38 28.10
N PRO A 690 8.24 27.39 28.34
CA PRO A 690 9.31 27.28 29.33
C PRO A 690 8.83 26.83 30.73
N GLY A 691 7.72 27.39 31.22
CA GLY A 691 7.19 27.07 32.55
C GLY A 691 6.67 25.64 32.70
N PHE A 692 6.41 24.93 31.60
CA PHE A 692 5.82 23.59 31.64
C PHE A 692 6.87 22.49 31.83
N VAL A 693 8.15 22.75 31.60
CA VAL A 693 9.21 21.75 31.85
C VAL A 693 9.29 21.38 33.32
N ALA A 694 9.35 22.39 34.20
CA ALA A 694 9.37 22.15 35.65
C ALA A 694 8.05 21.53 36.13
N ALA A 695 6.91 21.98 35.59
CA ALA A 695 5.61 21.39 35.91
C ALA A 695 5.54 19.90 35.52
N ALA A 696 6.05 19.53 34.35
CA ALA A 696 6.08 18.14 33.89
C ALA A 696 7.02 17.27 34.74
N LEU A 697 8.24 17.74 35.07
CA LEU A 697 9.13 17.00 35.97
C LEU A 697 8.53 16.84 37.37
N ASN A 698 7.84 17.87 37.88
CA ASN A 698 7.13 17.78 39.15
C ASN A 698 5.94 16.82 39.10
N ALA A 699 5.21 16.77 37.98
CA ALA A 699 4.14 15.79 37.77
C ALA A 699 4.70 14.36 37.73
N ILE A 700 5.81 14.13 37.02
CA ILE A 700 6.52 12.85 37.01
C ILE A 700 6.96 12.47 38.42
N ARG A 701 7.63 13.37 39.16
CA ARG A 701 8.03 13.11 40.55
C ARG A 701 6.83 12.79 41.43
N SER A 702 5.76 13.57 41.36
CA SER A 702 4.54 13.34 42.14
C SER A 702 3.92 11.98 41.82
N ARG A 703 3.88 11.59 40.55
CA ARG A 703 3.40 10.28 40.10
C ARG A 703 4.25 9.16 40.68
N VAL A 704 5.57 9.22 40.51
CA VAL A 704 6.48 8.20 41.04
C VAL A 704 6.40 8.12 42.57
N THR A 705 6.29 9.25 43.29
CA THR A 705 6.35 9.26 44.76
C THR A 705 5.02 9.05 45.47
N LYS A 706 3.88 9.21 44.79
CA LYS A 706 2.55 9.17 45.43
C LYS A 706 1.60 8.14 44.85
N GLU A 707 1.78 7.74 43.59
CA GLU A 707 0.89 6.75 42.99
C GLU A 707 1.24 5.34 43.45
N ASP A 708 0.18 4.59 43.73
CA ASP A 708 0.17 3.19 44.15
C ASP A 708 -0.03 2.24 42.95
N CYS A 709 -0.01 2.76 41.72
CA CYS A 709 -0.19 2.00 40.49
C CYS A 709 0.87 2.39 39.47
N VAL A 710 1.52 1.40 38.88
CA VAL A 710 2.45 1.59 37.76
C VAL A 710 2.07 0.70 36.58
N PRO A 711 1.98 1.25 35.36
CA PRO A 711 1.79 0.45 34.15
C PRO A 711 3.06 -0.35 33.83
N ARG A 712 2.84 -1.61 33.45
CA ARG A 712 3.84 -2.60 33.09
C ARG A 712 3.53 -3.20 31.72
N GLY A 713 4.51 -3.89 31.15
CA GLY A 713 4.43 -4.45 29.81
C GLY A 713 4.86 -3.44 28.75
N GLY A 714 4.19 -3.45 27.60
CA GLY A 714 4.45 -2.47 26.53
C GLY A 714 5.82 -2.61 25.84
N ALA A 715 6.56 -3.68 26.15
CA ALA A 715 7.95 -3.88 25.71
C ALA A 715 8.03 -4.70 24.42
N LYS A 716 7.07 -5.59 24.20
CA LYS A 716 7.08 -6.52 23.10
C LYS A 716 5.67 -6.84 22.65
N PHE A 717 5.46 -6.76 21.35
CA PHE A 717 4.29 -7.31 20.70
C PHE A 717 4.37 -8.84 20.68
N ILE A 718 3.36 -9.49 21.23
CA ILE A 718 3.20 -10.93 21.21
C ILE A 718 2.24 -11.32 20.09
N ASP A 719 2.56 -12.40 19.41
CA ASP A 719 1.71 -13.03 18.41
C ASP A 719 0.93 -14.21 19.01
N ARG A 720 1.01 -14.46 20.31
CA ARG A 720 0.31 -15.57 20.96
C ARG A 720 -0.05 -15.27 22.41
N ILE A 721 -1.32 -15.43 22.75
CA ILE A 721 -1.83 -15.29 24.12
C ILE A 721 -1.73 -16.63 24.83
N MET A 722 -1.15 -16.66 26.03
CA MET A 722 -1.02 -17.87 26.83
C MET A 722 -2.31 -18.16 27.62
N PRO A 723 -2.62 -19.43 27.98
CA PRO A 723 -3.84 -19.79 28.72
C PRO A 723 -4.12 -18.96 29.98
N ALA A 724 -3.08 -18.56 30.71
CA ALA A 724 -3.22 -17.72 31.89
C ALA A 724 -3.78 -16.31 31.58
N ASN A 725 -3.68 -15.87 30.34
CA ASN A 725 -4.05 -14.54 29.85
C ASN A 725 -5.27 -14.57 28.90
N TYR A 726 -5.98 -15.71 28.82
CA TYR A 726 -7.18 -15.80 28.00
C TYR A 726 -8.25 -14.81 28.49
N PRO A 727 -8.85 -14.00 27.59
CA PRO A 727 -9.90 -13.08 27.96
C PRO A 727 -11.11 -13.84 28.53
N THR A 728 -11.81 -13.22 29.47
CA THR A 728 -12.98 -13.82 30.14
C THR A 728 -14.14 -12.83 30.18
N GLY A 729 -15.38 -13.31 30.03
CA GLY A 729 -16.57 -12.46 30.17
C GLY A 729 -16.75 -11.39 29.06
N MET A 730 -16.16 -11.59 27.88
CA MET A 730 -16.23 -10.65 26.74
C MET A 730 -17.14 -11.12 25.59
N GLY A 731 -17.96 -12.15 25.79
CA GLY A 731 -18.82 -12.70 24.73
C GLY A 731 -18.04 -13.36 23.58
N LEU A 732 -16.85 -13.89 23.87
CA LEU A 732 -15.98 -14.64 22.96
C LEU A 732 -16.15 -16.14 23.20
N ALA A 733 -16.03 -16.94 22.14
CA ALA A 733 -15.93 -18.39 22.28
C ALA A 733 -14.60 -18.79 22.96
N SER A 734 -14.47 -20.05 23.40
CA SER A 734 -13.32 -20.52 24.18
C SER A 734 -11.97 -20.46 23.45
N ASP A 735 -12.00 -20.43 22.12
CA ASP A 735 -10.84 -20.36 21.21
C ASP A 735 -10.68 -18.97 20.56
N GLU A 736 -11.50 -17.99 20.96
CA GLU A 736 -11.51 -16.64 20.40
C GLU A 736 -10.85 -15.63 21.34
N PHE A 737 -10.05 -14.75 20.75
CA PHE A 737 -9.31 -13.70 21.45
C PHE A 737 -9.79 -12.31 21.09
N GLY A 738 -10.74 -12.17 20.17
CA GLY A 738 -11.21 -10.89 19.68
C GLY A 738 -12.01 -11.04 18.39
N LYS A 739 -12.40 -9.91 17.79
CA LYS A 739 -13.14 -9.89 16.52
C LYS A 739 -12.55 -8.84 15.59
N ALA A 740 -12.56 -9.14 14.29
CA ALA A 740 -12.22 -8.24 13.22
C ALA A 740 -13.43 -8.02 12.32
N THR A 741 -13.80 -6.76 12.14
CA THR A 741 -14.84 -6.32 11.22
C THR A 741 -14.17 -5.76 9.97
N ILE A 742 -14.52 -6.32 8.82
CA ILE A 742 -13.98 -5.90 7.52
C ILE A 742 -15.06 -5.15 6.77
N TYR A 743 -14.71 -3.99 6.24
CA TYR A 743 -15.57 -3.09 5.48
C TYR A 743 -15.09 -2.96 4.04
N ASN A 744 -15.98 -2.50 3.16
CA ASN A 744 -15.62 -2.06 1.81
C ASN A 744 -14.60 -0.90 1.83
N ASP A 745 -14.08 -0.56 0.65
CA ASP A 745 -13.08 0.50 0.43
C ASP A 745 -13.44 1.86 1.07
N THR A 746 -14.73 2.22 1.05
CA THR A 746 -15.27 3.45 1.64
C THR A 746 -15.49 3.37 3.16
N GLY A 747 -15.40 2.17 3.76
CA GLY A 747 -15.60 1.95 5.20
C GLY A 747 -17.06 2.02 5.67
N THR A 748 -18.02 1.97 4.73
CA THR A 748 -19.45 2.20 4.98
C THR A 748 -20.25 0.91 5.13
N VAL A 749 -19.89 -0.14 4.39
CA VAL A 749 -20.59 -1.44 4.38
C VAL A 749 -19.72 -2.49 5.04
N THR A 750 -20.29 -3.25 5.98
CA THR A 750 -19.61 -4.39 6.60
C THR A 750 -19.67 -5.58 5.66
N ILE A 751 -18.50 -6.09 5.25
CA ILE A 751 -18.33 -7.30 4.45
C ILE A 751 -18.45 -8.54 5.32
N GLY A 752 -17.86 -8.50 6.52
CA GLY A 752 -17.91 -9.63 7.45
C GLY A 752 -17.32 -9.33 8.82
N VAL A 753 -17.65 -10.19 9.78
CA VAL A 753 -17.07 -10.18 11.12
C VAL A 753 -16.42 -11.53 11.37
N TYR A 754 -15.11 -11.51 11.56
CA TYR A 754 -14.28 -12.70 11.67
C TYR A 754 -13.69 -12.80 13.09
N PRO A 755 -13.64 -14.01 13.68
CA PRO A 755 -13.02 -14.20 14.97
C PRO A 755 -11.48 -14.13 14.87
N ILE A 756 -10.83 -13.61 15.90
CA ILE A 756 -9.37 -13.67 16.06
C ILE A 756 -9.05 -14.93 16.85
N LYS A 757 -8.31 -15.87 16.27
CA LYS A 757 -7.97 -17.17 16.88
C LYS A 757 -6.47 -17.41 16.82
N HIS A 758 -5.97 -18.40 17.56
CA HIS A 758 -4.66 -18.96 17.21
C HIS A 758 -4.86 -19.76 15.92
N GLY A 759 -3.93 -19.61 14.97
CA GLY A 759 -3.87 -20.48 13.79
C GLY A 759 -3.73 -21.96 14.16
N GLN A 760 -3.60 -22.82 13.14
CA GLN A 760 -3.37 -24.29 13.28
C GLN A 760 -2.67 -24.67 14.60
N PRO A 761 -3.10 -25.71 15.34
CA PRO A 761 -2.77 -25.91 16.75
C PRO A 761 -1.32 -25.55 17.13
N GLY A 762 -1.15 -24.39 17.78
CA GLY A 762 0.17 -23.83 18.15
C GLY A 762 0.61 -22.59 17.36
N GLY A 763 -0.18 -22.13 16.39
CA GLY A 763 0.07 -20.96 15.55
C GLY A 763 -0.06 -19.60 16.24
N ALA A 764 0.27 -18.55 15.49
CA ALA A 764 0.11 -17.15 15.90
C ALA A 764 -1.37 -16.73 15.93
N LEU A 765 -1.68 -15.62 16.60
CA LEU A 765 -2.96 -14.93 16.50
C LEU A 765 -3.15 -14.49 15.06
N GLU A 766 -4.28 -14.84 14.48
CA GLU A 766 -4.62 -14.49 13.11
C GLU A 766 -6.13 -14.33 12.94
N VAL A 767 -6.47 -13.57 11.90
CA VAL A 767 -7.79 -13.55 11.30
C VAL A 767 -7.67 -14.30 9.99
N ASP A 768 -8.42 -15.39 9.85
CA ASP A 768 -8.65 -16.02 8.55
C ASP A 768 -10.00 -15.47 8.04
N ALA A 769 -9.93 -14.70 6.96
CA ALA A 769 -11.08 -14.06 6.33
C ALA A 769 -11.13 -14.44 4.85
N ASP A 770 -12.31 -14.83 4.42
CA ASP A 770 -12.58 -15.21 3.05
C ASP A 770 -13.04 -13.97 2.28
N LEU A 771 -12.10 -13.34 1.58
CA LEU A 771 -12.30 -12.02 0.98
C LEU A 771 -12.07 -12.07 -0.52
N PRO A 772 -13.00 -11.53 -1.34
CA PRO A 772 -12.72 -11.33 -2.75
C PRO A 772 -11.52 -10.39 -2.95
N PRO A 773 -10.88 -10.40 -4.13
CA PRO A 773 -9.92 -9.35 -4.47
C PRO A 773 -10.61 -7.98 -4.53
N GLY A 774 -10.00 -6.99 -3.89
CA GLY A 774 -10.61 -5.68 -3.69
C GLY A 774 -9.85 -4.84 -2.67
N ASN A 775 -10.32 -3.62 -2.44
CA ASN A 775 -9.82 -2.73 -1.39
C ASN A 775 -10.76 -2.78 -0.20
N TYR A 776 -10.21 -2.89 1.00
CA TYR A 776 -10.96 -3.08 2.22
C TYR A 776 -10.42 -2.19 3.33
N GLN A 777 -11.26 -1.97 4.34
CA GLN A 777 -10.84 -1.44 5.62
C GLN A 777 -11.09 -2.47 6.72
N ILE A 778 -10.15 -2.62 7.64
CA ILE A 778 -10.29 -3.50 8.80
C ILE A 778 -10.33 -2.67 10.09
N GLU A 779 -11.32 -2.98 10.92
CA GLU A 779 -11.43 -2.59 12.33
C GLU A 779 -11.37 -3.87 13.14
N LEU A 780 -10.62 -3.91 14.23
CA LEU A 780 -10.56 -5.10 15.05
C LEU A 780 -10.30 -4.74 16.51
N TRP A 781 -10.65 -5.67 17.40
CA TRP A 781 -10.28 -5.59 18.80
C TRP A 781 -9.83 -6.95 19.32
N VAL A 782 -8.84 -6.94 20.21
CA VAL A 782 -8.30 -8.12 20.89
C VAL A 782 -8.54 -7.99 22.39
N GLY A 783 -9.14 -9.00 23.00
CA GLY A 783 -9.22 -9.17 24.44
C GLY A 783 -7.96 -9.83 25.00
N TYR A 784 -7.39 -9.26 26.06
CA TYR A 784 -6.27 -9.86 26.77
C TYR A 784 -6.45 -9.69 28.28
N LYS A 785 -6.27 -10.79 29.02
CA LYS A 785 -6.33 -10.78 30.49
C LYS A 785 -4.95 -10.48 31.05
N GLY A 786 -4.76 -9.25 31.53
CA GLY A 786 -3.52 -8.80 32.14
C GLY A 786 -3.23 -9.51 33.46
N PRO A 787 -1.96 -9.80 33.78
CA PRO A 787 -1.54 -10.34 35.07
C PRO A 787 -1.56 -9.29 36.19
N ASP A 788 -2.55 -8.39 36.16
CA ASP A 788 -2.71 -7.32 37.14
C ASP A 788 -2.77 -7.85 38.57
N LYS A 789 -2.24 -7.07 39.50
CA LYS A 789 -2.29 -7.36 40.93
C LYS A 789 -3.15 -6.32 41.65
N PRO A 790 -3.91 -6.72 42.69
CA PRO A 790 -4.06 -8.09 43.21
C PRO A 790 -4.97 -8.98 42.35
N THR A 791 -5.78 -8.39 41.47
CA THR A 791 -6.76 -9.10 40.64
C THR A 791 -6.48 -8.85 39.16
N MET A 792 -6.35 -9.93 38.38
CA MET A 792 -6.21 -9.88 36.93
C MET A 792 -7.37 -9.11 36.29
N LYS A 793 -7.09 -8.28 35.29
CA LYS A 793 -8.09 -7.49 34.56
C LYS A 793 -8.13 -7.84 33.09
N ASN A 794 -9.29 -7.63 32.50
CA ASN A 794 -9.54 -7.83 31.08
C ASN A 794 -9.37 -6.47 30.37
N TYR A 795 -8.56 -6.45 29.32
CA TYR A 795 -8.28 -5.26 28.51
C TYR A 795 -8.70 -5.49 27.06
N VAL A 796 -9.18 -4.43 26.41
CA VAL A 796 -9.57 -4.42 24.99
C VAL A 796 -8.57 -3.56 24.23
N TYR A 797 -7.92 -4.18 23.24
CA TYR A 797 -6.92 -3.56 22.38
C TYR A 797 -7.53 -3.32 21.02
N ASP A 798 -7.77 -2.08 20.64
CA ASP A 798 -8.52 -1.66 19.43
C ASP A 798 -7.81 -0.54 18.64
N SER A 799 -6.57 -0.22 19.01
CA SER A 799 -5.72 0.73 18.28
C SER A 799 -4.82 -0.04 17.31
N LEU A 800 -4.88 0.23 16.00
CA LEU A 800 -4.28 -0.61 14.95
C LEU A 800 -3.14 0.06 14.20
N SER A 801 -2.09 -0.67 13.84
CA SER A 801 -0.97 -0.19 13.03
C SER A 801 -0.38 -1.27 12.11
N TRP A 802 -0.01 -0.92 10.88
CA TRP A 802 0.81 -1.79 10.02
C TRP A 802 2.30 -1.80 10.41
N GLU A 803 2.76 -0.72 11.05
CA GLU A 803 4.18 -0.46 11.31
C GLU A 803 4.55 -0.57 12.80
N GLY A 804 3.53 -0.62 13.67
CA GLY A 804 3.70 -0.66 15.13
C GLY A 804 4.02 0.71 15.77
N VAL A 805 3.96 1.81 15.00
CA VAL A 805 4.31 3.16 15.47
C VAL A 805 3.16 4.16 15.31
N ARG A 806 2.49 4.15 14.15
CA ARG A 806 1.35 5.03 13.83
C ARG A 806 0.05 4.26 13.90
N TYR A 807 -0.85 4.70 14.76
CA TYR A 807 -2.06 3.95 15.07
C TYR A 807 -3.32 4.67 14.58
N ALA A 808 -4.28 3.88 14.12
CA ALA A 808 -5.59 4.30 13.68
C ALA A 808 -6.65 3.34 14.21
N ASN A 809 -7.93 3.76 14.20
CA ASN A 809 -9.04 2.87 14.52
C ASN A 809 -9.34 1.88 13.38
N ARG A 810 -8.94 2.21 12.15
CA ARG A 810 -9.14 1.40 10.95
C ARG A 810 -7.90 1.42 10.08
N LEU A 811 -7.61 0.31 9.42
CA LEU A 811 -6.52 0.18 8.47
C LEU A 811 -7.05 -0.19 7.10
N SER A 812 -6.54 0.45 6.05
CA SER A 812 -6.84 0.05 4.68
C SER A 812 -5.86 -1.03 4.20
N PHE A 813 -6.35 -1.99 3.43
CA PHE A 813 -5.53 -2.99 2.73
C PHE A 813 -6.19 -3.40 1.41
N SER A 814 -5.41 -4.03 0.54
CA SER A 814 -5.89 -4.56 -0.73
C SER A 814 -5.62 -6.05 -0.83
N VAL A 815 -6.54 -6.77 -1.47
CA VAL A 815 -6.42 -8.17 -1.82
C VAL A 815 -6.27 -8.23 -3.34
N GLY A 816 -5.08 -8.62 -3.81
CA GLY A 816 -4.77 -8.66 -5.25
C GLY A 816 -5.33 -9.89 -5.96
N ALA A 817 -5.62 -9.77 -7.27
CA ALA A 817 -6.26 -10.81 -8.08
C ALA A 817 -5.38 -12.03 -8.44
N ASN A 818 -4.10 -12.06 -8.02
CA ASN A 818 -3.12 -13.05 -8.49
C ASN A 818 -3.04 -14.31 -7.60
N ALA A 819 -4.15 -14.88 -7.15
CA ALA A 819 -4.14 -16.13 -6.39
C ALA A 819 -4.72 -17.26 -7.25
N SER A 820 -3.91 -18.28 -7.55
CA SER A 820 -4.44 -19.58 -7.95
C SER A 820 -5.41 -20.09 -6.88
N LEU A 821 -6.52 -20.72 -7.30
CA LEU A 821 -7.47 -21.43 -6.42
C LEU A 821 -6.71 -22.18 -5.30
N ASN A 822 -7.01 -21.85 -4.03
CA ASN A 822 -6.41 -22.33 -2.77
C ASN A 822 -5.12 -21.64 -2.26
N ASP A 823 -4.69 -20.49 -2.81
CA ASP A 823 -3.56 -19.76 -2.25
C ASP A 823 -4.00 -18.88 -1.06
N THR A 824 -3.54 -19.21 0.17
CA THR A 824 -3.77 -18.39 1.36
C THR A 824 -2.85 -17.17 1.32
N ARG A 825 -3.42 -15.98 1.15
CA ARG A 825 -2.65 -14.73 1.15
C ARG A 825 -2.41 -14.27 2.57
N VAL A 826 -1.14 -14.26 2.99
CA VAL A 826 -0.73 -13.75 4.30
C VAL A 826 -0.38 -12.26 4.18
N LEU A 827 -1.17 -11.40 4.81
CA LEU A 827 -0.87 -9.97 4.92
C LEU A 827 0.25 -9.71 5.94
N PRO A 828 0.88 -8.52 5.92
CA PRO A 828 1.72 -8.08 7.03
C PRO A 828 0.97 -8.13 8.36
N PRO A 829 1.66 -8.31 9.50
CA PRO A 829 1.00 -8.35 10.79
C PRO A 829 0.36 -7.00 11.14
N ILE A 830 -0.86 -7.03 11.69
CA ILE A 830 -1.46 -5.87 12.35
C ILE A 830 -0.97 -5.83 13.79
N PHE A 831 -0.34 -4.71 14.16
CA PHE A 831 0.03 -4.40 15.54
C PHE A 831 -1.17 -3.74 16.24
N VAL A 832 -1.55 -4.28 17.39
CA VAL A 832 -2.73 -3.89 18.16
C VAL A 832 -2.29 -3.44 19.55
N ASP A 833 -2.68 -2.23 19.94
CA ASP A 833 -2.43 -1.69 21.28
C ASP A 833 -3.71 -1.14 21.95
N LEU A 834 -3.61 -0.83 23.24
CA LEU A 834 -4.62 -0.14 24.01
C LEU A 834 -4.80 1.29 23.50
N LYS A 835 -6.03 1.63 23.16
CA LYS A 835 -6.41 2.98 22.75
C LYS A 835 -6.49 3.91 23.95
N ASN A 836 -5.50 4.82 24.08
CA ASN A 836 -5.45 5.98 24.98
C ASN A 836 -6.02 5.78 26.39
N THR A 837 -6.06 4.56 26.90
CA THR A 837 -6.59 4.20 28.21
C THR A 837 -5.42 3.77 29.05
N ALA A 838 -5.08 4.62 30.01
CA ALA A 838 -4.05 4.32 30.98
C ALA A 838 -4.48 3.07 31.77
N VAL A 839 -3.59 2.09 31.82
CA VAL A 839 -3.80 0.85 32.58
C VAL A 839 -3.94 1.14 34.08
N CYS A 840 -3.24 2.16 34.54
CA CYS A 840 -3.50 2.78 35.82
C CYS A 840 -4.58 3.86 35.67
N PRO A 841 -5.62 3.88 36.52
CA PRO A 841 -6.63 4.93 36.46
C PRO A 841 -5.97 6.30 36.65
N ALA A 842 -6.38 7.28 35.83
CA ALA A 842 -6.00 8.66 36.06
C ALA A 842 -6.57 9.10 37.42
N LYS A 843 -5.69 9.51 38.33
CA LYS A 843 -6.07 10.11 39.61
C LYS A 843 -6.10 11.63 39.51
#